data_AF-A0AAJ2U379-F1
#
_entry.id   AF-A0AAJ2U379-F1
#
_cell.length_a   1.000
_cell.length_b   1.000
_cell.length_c   1.000
_cell.angle_alpha   90.00
_cell.angle_beta   90.00
_cell.angle_gamma   90.00
#
_symmetry.space_group_name_H-M   'P 1'
#
loop_
_entity.id
_entity.type
_entity.pdbx_description
1 polymer ?
#
loop_
_entity_poly.entity_id
_entity_poly.type
_entity_poly.pdbx_seq_one_letter_code
_entity_poly.pdbx_strand_id
1 'polypeptide(L)'
;MNTIRQLFKQPFIIFILILCLGISLPNTADASVVEPKHLYTYAKMEQDIKRLAQLYPDLIHYEVIGKSEYGRNIYAVSLGKGESTIFINGSHHAREWMTTNLNMYMLEQYAQGYRSNRSYDNGRYPIRQILNNTTIWFVPMVNPDGVELQQNGLSSFPSSAHSSLVVMNNGSRDFRRWKANAKGIDLNRQYNANWPNIRSDPGRPSFANHKGPAPHSSSETKAIVDFTHRIDPEMAVNYHSSGEVMYWNFLQTGAQYTRDLRYARAISSLTGYRLIFAGSNPSGGGMTDWFIQDFKRPAFTPELGRYVGPTNLPLSAFDRIWVQNRYVGLYVAQEGHKLYQQRLSEIAPREVTKAEREANALTEYYIPATPADVALTPAFQAQYDKANEQINHAAQVTRQLPSTSLKRSLQDRLNRTVELRRRATVMIRVINRGELLNRRVELLKEEMARGTLSDRIRIRHDNVLLEMGRTEEAIERVVGIGNRRIVTEAYLPEAYEYSSLLENIFVKYDVLLEIENALAIGKVEEVEALFTKLEQISLPSDPKLTALQTSLTEMERDLRATYEASAAASSSEEPLLEAASSSEEPAESSEERPEVELVEFQLTEENILESVIEVTDEHHTDIQADMQGHSLDMITKIDPSTYLILAELSEDQVDSLIKKELSVVITVISEAGEADIMLTFDTDIE
;
A
#
# COMPACT_ATOMS: atom_id res chain seq x y z
N MET A 1 -35.47 9.19 65.44
CA MET A 1 -36.33 7.99 65.58
C MET A 1 -37.19 7.85 64.34
N ASN A 2 -36.96 6.77 63.60
CA ASN A 2 -37.90 6.02 62.76
C ASN A 2 -38.34 6.56 61.38
N THR A 3 -37.51 6.27 60.37
CA THR A 3 -37.69 5.17 59.40
C THR A 3 -39.06 4.97 58.70
N ILE A 4 -39.06 5.18 57.37
CA ILE A 4 -39.69 4.40 56.28
C ILE A 4 -41.21 4.12 56.33
N ARG A 5 -41.95 4.65 55.32
CA ARG A 5 -42.79 3.85 54.39
C ARG A 5 -43.38 4.67 53.22
N GLN A 6 -42.87 4.35 52.03
CA GLN A 6 -43.60 3.99 50.82
C GLN A 6 -44.34 5.03 49.93
N LEU A 7 -43.93 4.96 48.65
CA LEU A 7 -44.70 4.89 47.40
C LEU A 7 -44.77 6.15 46.52
N PHE A 8 -43.79 6.19 45.62
CA PHE A 8 -43.84 6.71 44.26
C PHE A 8 -45.19 6.43 43.55
N LYS A 9 -45.78 7.47 42.93
CA LYS A 9 -46.47 7.42 41.62
C LYS A 9 -46.86 8.84 41.14
N GLN A 10 -46.12 9.32 40.12
CA GLN A 10 -46.43 10.34 39.08
C GLN A 10 -46.64 11.82 39.49
N PRO A 11 -46.07 12.77 38.72
CA PRO A 11 -46.80 13.27 37.54
C PRO A 11 -45.94 13.35 36.27
N PHE A 12 -46.37 12.66 35.22
CA PHE A 12 -45.83 12.74 33.86
C PHE A 12 -46.84 13.48 32.97
N ILE A 13 -47.10 14.76 33.26
CA ILE A 13 -47.91 15.63 32.42
C ILE A 13 -47.29 17.02 32.48
N ILE A 14 -46.30 17.26 31.60
CA ILE A 14 -45.87 18.50 30.94
C ILE A 14 -44.60 18.11 30.15
N PHE A 15 -44.75 17.22 29.18
CA PHE A 15 -43.77 16.97 28.11
C PHE A 15 -44.46 16.40 26.86
N ILE A 16 -45.73 16.75 26.67
CA ILE A 16 -46.54 16.37 25.50
C ILE A 16 -47.28 17.64 25.04
N LEU A 17 -46.50 18.62 24.56
CA LEU A 17 -47.03 19.73 23.75
C LEU A 17 -45.93 20.42 22.90
N ILE A 18 -44.77 19.79 22.75
CA ILE A 18 -43.73 20.11 21.74
C ILE A 18 -43.32 18.79 21.02
N LEU A 19 -44.28 17.90 20.77
CA LEU A 19 -44.06 16.67 19.99
C LEU A 19 -45.21 16.38 19.00
N CYS A 20 -45.94 17.42 18.58
CA CYS A 20 -46.99 17.32 17.56
C CYS A 20 -46.92 18.47 16.53
N LEU A 21 -45.71 18.92 16.21
CA LEU A 21 -45.39 19.50 14.90
C LEU A 21 -44.35 18.59 14.26
N GLY A 22 -44.78 17.34 14.04
CA GLY A 22 -44.18 16.50 13.03
C GLY A 22 -44.43 17.16 11.68
N ILE A 23 -43.56 18.10 11.30
CA ILE A 23 -43.25 18.27 9.89
C ILE A 23 -42.60 16.96 9.51
N SER A 24 -43.42 15.98 9.12
CA SER A 24 -42.97 14.94 8.22
C SER A 24 -42.47 15.69 6.99
N LEU A 25 -41.17 15.98 6.96
CA LEU A 25 -40.51 16.17 5.68
C LEU A 25 -40.92 14.94 4.88
N PRO A 26 -41.64 15.10 3.74
CA PRO A 26 -41.92 13.96 2.92
C PRO A 26 -40.59 13.27 2.71
N ASN A 27 -40.56 11.96 2.97
CA ASN A 27 -39.48 11.11 2.55
C ASN A 27 -39.48 11.26 1.03
N THR A 28 -38.79 12.26 0.51
CA THR A 28 -38.63 12.47 -0.92
C THR A 28 -37.85 11.26 -1.33
N ALA A 29 -38.54 10.26 -1.88
CA ALA A 29 -37.91 9.29 -2.74
C ALA A 29 -37.06 10.14 -3.68
N ASP A 30 -35.74 10.10 -3.48
CA ASP A 30 -34.81 10.94 -4.23
C ASP A 30 -35.16 10.73 -5.71
N ALA A 31 -35.48 11.82 -6.41
CA ALA A 31 -35.93 11.71 -7.80
C ALA A 31 -34.90 10.90 -8.58
N SER A 32 -35.36 9.90 -9.36
CA SER A 32 -34.46 9.04 -10.14
C SER A 32 -33.52 9.90 -10.97
N VAL A 33 -32.21 9.68 -10.85
CA VAL A 33 -31.18 10.39 -11.62
C VAL A 33 -31.31 10.03 -13.10
N VAL A 34 -31.53 8.73 -13.37
CA VAL A 34 -31.68 8.21 -14.71
C VAL A 34 -33.13 8.30 -15.14
N GLU A 35 -33.38 9.03 -16.22
CA GLU A 35 -34.68 9.11 -16.88
C GLU A 35 -34.69 8.22 -18.14
N PRO A 36 -35.04 6.93 -18.03
CA PRO A 36 -34.80 5.98 -19.12
C PRO A 36 -35.77 6.13 -20.29
N LYS A 37 -36.86 6.89 -20.13
CA LYS A 37 -37.88 7.11 -21.16
C LYS A 37 -37.64 8.35 -22.01
N HIS A 38 -36.48 8.98 -21.85
CA HIS A 38 -36.01 10.10 -22.66
C HIS A 38 -34.82 9.70 -23.54
N LEU A 39 -34.54 10.52 -24.56
CA LEU A 39 -33.34 10.35 -25.38
C LEU A 39 -32.11 10.50 -24.49
N TYR A 40 -31.33 9.44 -24.36
CA TYR A 40 -30.18 9.40 -23.49
C TYR A 40 -28.93 9.72 -24.32
N THR A 41 -28.52 10.99 -24.29
CA THR A 41 -27.35 11.49 -25.02
C THR A 41 -26.06 11.12 -24.31
N TYR A 42 -24.92 11.23 -25.00
CA TYR A 42 -23.61 11.01 -24.40
C TYR A 42 -23.37 11.94 -23.20
N ALA A 43 -23.71 13.23 -23.35
CA ALA A 43 -23.56 14.22 -22.29
C ALA A 43 -24.44 13.93 -21.06
N LYS A 44 -25.69 13.51 -21.27
CA LYS A 44 -26.60 13.14 -20.18
C LYS A 44 -26.10 11.88 -19.45
N MET A 45 -25.62 10.87 -20.18
CA MET A 45 -24.99 9.70 -19.59
C MET A 45 -23.80 10.09 -18.70
N GLU A 46 -22.90 10.93 -19.21
CA GLU A 46 -21.74 11.38 -18.42
C GLU A 46 -22.16 12.11 -17.13
N GLN A 47 -23.13 13.01 -17.23
CA GLN A 47 -23.67 13.72 -16.08
C GLN A 47 -24.25 12.76 -15.03
N ASP A 48 -25.03 11.79 -15.47
CA ASP A 48 -25.68 10.83 -14.58
C ASP A 48 -24.69 9.88 -13.92
N ILE A 49 -23.65 9.43 -14.65
CA ILE A 49 -22.55 8.64 -14.06
C ILE A 49 -21.90 9.41 -12.91
N LYS A 50 -21.53 10.67 -13.14
CA LYS A 50 -20.93 11.54 -12.11
C LYS A 50 -21.86 11.72 -10.92
N ARG A 51 -23.14 11.96 -11.18
CA ARG A 51 -24.14 12.16 -10.12
C ARG A 51 -24.39 10.89 -9.30
N LEU A 52 -24.48 9.73 -9.95
CA LEU A 52 -24.68 8.45 -9.28
C LEU A 52 -23.47 8.07 -8.41
N ALA A 53 -22.24 8.29 -8.89
CA ALA A 53 -21.04 8.07 -8.09
C ALA A 53 -21.00 8.97 -6.84
N GLN A 54 -21.45 10.21 -6.94
CA GLN A 54 -21.57 11.11 -5.79
C GLN A 54 -22.64 10.68 -4.79
N LEU A 55 -23.76 10.11 -5.26
CA LEU A 55 -24.84 9.64 -4.39
C LEU A 55 -24.52 8.29 -3.71
N TYR A 56 -23.67 7.47 -4.33
CA TYR A 56 -23.32 6.14 -3.85
C TYR A 56 -21.79 5.92 -3.83
N PRO A 57 -21.01 6.75 -3.13
CA PRO A 57 -19.55 6.76 -3.24
C PRO A 57 -18.85 5.51 -2.70
N ASP A 58 -19.53 4.71 -1.89
CA ASP A 58 -19.05 3.41 -1.37
C ASP A 58 -19.43 2.22 -2.27
N LEU A 59 -20.22 2.44 -3.31
CA LEU A 59 -20.83 1.37 -4.11
C LEU A 59 -20.63 1.55 -5.62
N ILE A 60 -20.54 2.80 -6.09
CA ILE A 60 -20.37 3.15 -7.49
C ILE A 60 -19.06 3.90 -7.68
N HIS A 61 -18.19 3.34 -8.50
CA HIS A 61 -17.00 4.02 -9.02
C HIS A 61 -17.06 4.04 -10.54
N TYR A 62 -16.36 4.98 -11.18
CA TYR A 62 -16.27 5.01 -12.63
C TYR A 62 -14.88 5.43 -13.08
N GLU A 63 -14.52 5.02 -14.28
CA GLU A 63 -13.25 5.34 -14.91
C GLU A 63 -13.41 5.47 -16.43
N VAL A 64 -12.47 6.19 -17.04
CA VAL A 64 -12.36 6.26 -18.49
C VAL A 64 -11.43 5.14 -18.95
N ILE A 65 -11.97 4.17 -19.67
CA ILE A 65 -11.23 2.98 -20.14
C ILE A 65 -10.58 3.16 -21.51
N GLY A 66 -10.87 4.29 -22.17
CA GLY A 66 -10.34 4.64 -23.47
C GLY A 66 -11.08 5.82 -24.09
N LYS A 67 -10.73 6.13 -25.32
CA LYS A 67 -11.39 7.16 -26.12
C LYS A 67 -11.87 6.57 -27.45
N SER A 68 -12.96 7.10 -27.96
CA SER A 68 -13.46 6.81 -29.30
C SER A 68 -12.59 7.43 -30.39
N GLU A 69 -12.86 7.08 -31.64
CA GLU A 69 -12.15 7.59 -32.82
C GLU A 69 -12.21 9.13 -33.01
N TYR A 70 -13.19 9.79 -32.39
CA TYR A 70 -13.33 11.25 -32.33
C TYR A 70 -13.14 11.81 -30.91
N GLY A 71 -12.47 11.07 -30.03
CA GLY A 71 -11.92 11.58 -28.77
C GLY A 71 -12.87 11.61 -27.57
N ARG A 72 -14.09 11.07 -27.69
CA ARG A 72 -15.04 10.96 -26.58
C ARG A 72 -14.59 9.87 -25.63
N ASN A 73 -14.68 10.12 -24.33
CA ASN A 73 -14.35 9.12 -23.31
C ASN A 73 -15.32 7.93 -23.38
N ILE A 74 -14.79 6.73 -23.21
CA ILE A 74 -15.58 5.51 -23.00
C ILE A 74 -15.55 5.23 -21.49
N TYR A 75 -16.71 5.32 -20.86
CA TYR A 75 -16.85 5.16 -19.41
C TYR A 75 -17.16 3.71 -19.04
N ALA A 76 -16.41 3.19 -18.07
CA ALA A 76 -16.79 2.02 -17.29
C ALA A 76 -17.26 2.45 -15.90
N VAL A 77 -18.30 1.80 -15.38
CA VAL A 77 -18.90 2.11 -14.09
C VAL A 77 -19.06 0.81 -13.30
N SER A 78 -18.42 0.71 -12.13
CA SER A 78 -18.60 -0.42 -11.22
C SER A 78 -19.82 -0.20 -10.33
N LEU A 79 -20.47 -1.30 -9.96
CA LEU A 79 -21.51 -1.36 -8.96
C LEU A 79 -21.30 -2.60 -8.08
N GLY A 80 -20.94 -2.40 -6.82
CA GLY A 80 -20.72 -3.48 -5.86
C GLY A 80 -19.39 -3.37 -5.11
N LYS A 81 -19.18 -4.30 -4.19
CA LYS A 81 -18.02 -4.37 -3.27
C LYS A 81 -17.30 -5.72 -3.33
N GLY A 82 -17.80 -6.65 -4.14
CA GLY A 82 -17.30 -8.03 -4.14
C GLY A 82 -16.22 -8.29 -5.17
N GLU A 83 -15.39 -9.29 -4.88
CA GLU A 83 -14.24 -9.70 -5.70
C GLU A 83 -14.63 -10.43 -6.99
N SER A 84 -15.80 -11.09 -7.03
CA SER A 84 -16.30 -11.67 -8.28
C SER A 84 -16.76 -10.55 -9.21
N THR A 85 -16.39 -10.61 -10.48
CA THR A 85 -16.71 -9.57 -11.45
C THR A 85 -17.65 -10.08 -12.54
N ILE A 86 -18.56 -9.21 -13.00
CA ILE A 86 -19.40 -9.43 -14.18
C ILE A 86 -19.31 -8.24 -15.09
N PHE A 87 -19.43 -8.47 -16.40
CA PHE A 87 -19.42 -7.39 -17.37
C PHE A 87 -20.74 -7.24 -18.12
N ILE A 88 -21.32 -6.05 -18.11
CA ILE A 88 -22.51 -5.67 -18.86
C ILE A 88 -22.18 -4.47 -19.74
N ASN A 89 -22.56 -4.50 -21.01
CA ASN A 89 -22.33 -3.36 -21.90
C ASN A 89 -23.47 -3.17 -22.90
N GLY A 90 -23.45 -2.02 -23.58
CA GLY A 90 -24.46 -1.62 -24.54
C GLY A 90 -23.91 -0.64 -25.57
N SER A 91 -24.72 -0.40 -26.59
CA SER A 91 -24.43 0.52 -27.69
C SER A 91 -23.10 0.25 -28.38
N HIS A 92 -22.76 -1.02 -28.65
CA HIS A 92 -21.76 -1.35 -29.67
C HIS A 92 -22.21 -0.82 -31.04
N HIS A 93 -23.51 -0.94 -31.33
CA HIS A 93 -24.11 -0.36 -32.51
C HIS A 93 -24.78 0.99 -32.19
N ALA A 94 -24.51 1.98 -33.04
CA ALA A 94 -24.93 3.37 -32.88
C ALA A 94 -26.45 3.57 -32.65
N ARG A 95 -27.29 2.93 -33.45
CA ARG A 95 -28.76 3.04 -33.36
C ARG A 95 -29.39 2.25 -32.19
N GLU A 96 -28.61 1.49 -31.43
CA GLU A 96 -29.12 0.56 -30.42
C GLU A 96 -29.02 1.17 -29.00
N TRP A 97 -29.10 2.49 -28.89
CA TRP A 97 -28.88 3.25 -27.66
C TRP A 97 -29.92 3.03 -26.55
N MET A 98 -31.06 2.39 -26.83
CA MET A 98 -31.97 1.89 -25.78
C MET A 98 -31.25 0.95 -24.79
N THR A 99 -30.17 0.29 -25.23
CA THR A 99 -29.31 -0.53 -24.38
C THR A 99 -28.54 0.31 -23.35
N THR A 100 -28.11 1.54 -23.69
CA THR A 100 -27.55 2.51 -22.74
C THR A 100 -28.57 2.92 -21.69
N ASN A 101 -29.81 3.23 -22.10
CA ASN A 101 -30.91 3.56 -21.18
C ASN A 101 -31.14 2.41 -20.18
N LEU A 102 -31.19 1.17 -20.67
CA LEU A 102 -31.36 -0.01 -19.82
C LEU A 102 -30.20 -0.17 -18.83
N ASN A 103 -28.95 -0.05 -19.30
CA ASN A 103 -27.77 -0.24 -18.45
C ASN A 103 -27.71 0.80 -17.33
N MET A 104 -27.90 2.08 -17.66
CA MET A 104 -27.87 3.16 -16.66
C MET A 104 -29.00 3.05 -15.66
N TYR A 105 -30.21 2.73 -16.12
CA TYR A 105 -31.35 2.56 -15.22
C TYR A 105 -31.17 1.32 -14.34
N MET A 106 -30.69 0.21 -14.89
CA MET A 106 -30.38 -0.99 -14.13
C MET A 106 -29.37 -0.71 -13.01
N LEU A 107 -28.30 0.03 -13.32
CA LEU A 107 -27.28 0.44 -12.37
C LEU A 107 -27.89 1.24 -11.21
N GLU A 108 -28.68 2.27 -11.50
CA GLU A 108 -29.35 3.08 -10.47
C GLU A 108 -30.32 2.23 -9.63
N GLN A 109 -31.17 1.42 -10.26
CA GLN A 109 -32.16 0.61 -9.56
C GLN A 109 -31.52 -0.42 -8.62
N TYR A 110 -30.38 -0.97 -8.99
CA TYR A 110 -29.62 -1.87 -8.12
C TYR A 110 -28.90 -1.11 -6.99
N ALA A 111 -28.37 0.09 -7.23
CA ALA A 111 -27.79 0.93 -6.17
C ALA A 111 -28.84 1.34 -5.12
N GLN A 112 -30.01 1.80 -5.57
CA GLN A 112 -31.15 2.07 -4.70
C GLN A 112 -31.57 0.81 -3.93
N GLY A 113 -31.65 -0.33 -4.63
CA GLY A 113 -31.97 -1.62 -4.02
C GLY A 113 -30.96 -2.06 -2.95
N TYR A 114 -29.68 -1.78 -3.16
CA TYR A 114 -28.63 -2.02 -2.16
C TYR A 114 -28.89 -1.20 -0.90
N ARG A 115 -29.04 0.12 -1.04
CA ARG A 115 -29.24 1.05 0.08
C ARG A 115 -30.52 0.76 0.87
N SER A 116 -31.61 0.41 0.18
CA SER A 116 -32.87 0.07 0.83
C SER A 116 -32.96 -1.41 1.26
N ASN A 117 -31.90 -2.20 1.09
CA ASN A 117 -31.88 -3.64 1.37
C ASN A 117 -33.03 -4.42 0.69
N ARG A 118 -33.35 -4.03 -0.56
CA ARG A 118 -34.44 -4.61 -1.35
C ARG A 118 -34.04 -5.99 -1.88
N SER A 119 -35.03 -6.87 -1.97
CA SER A 119 -34.93 -8.12 -2.71
C SER A 119 -35.93 -8.15 -3.86
N TYR A 120 -35.51 -8.76 -4.97
CA TYR A 120 -36.36 -9.00 -6.14
C TYR A 120 -36.81 -10.46 -6.22
N ASP A 121 -37.89 -10.68 -6.99
CA ASP A 121 -38.49 -12.00 -7.26
C ASP A 121 -38.71 -12.84 -5.99
N ASN A 122 -39.55 -12.32 -5.06
CA ASN A 122 -39.89 -12.97 -3.79
C ASN A 122 -38.68 -13.42 -2.95
N GLY A 123 -37.61 -12.61 -2.93
CA GLY A 123 -36.41 -12.91 -2.16
C GLY A 123 -35.34 -13.68 -2.92
N ARG A 124 -35.59 -14.11 -4.16
CA ARG A 124 -34.62 -14.84 -4.98
C ARG A 124 -33.37 -14.03 -5.29
N TYR A 125 -33.49 -12.71 -5.38
CA TYR A 125 -32.36 -11.82 -5.65
C TYR A 125 -32.21 -10.78 -4.52
N PRO A 126 -31.52 -11.13 -3.42
CA PRO A 126 -31.19 -10.19 -2.36
C PRO A 126 -30.08 -9.24 -2.82
N ILE A 127 -30.45 -8.03 -3.25
CA ILE A 127 -29.56 -7.12 -3.99
C ILE A 127 -28.31 -6.77 -3.17
N ARG A 128 -28.47 -6.48 -1.86
CA ARG A 128 -27.34 -6.15 -0.98
C ARG A 128 -26.32 -7.28 -0.88
N GLN A 129 -26.79 -8.52 -0.71
CA GLN A 129 -25.91 -9.67 -0.62
C GLN A 129 -25.20 -9.94 -1.94
N ILE A 130 -25.92 -9.86 -3.07
CA ILE A 130 -25.34 -10.06 -4.39
C ILE A 130 -24.22 -9.05 -4.65
N LEU A 131 -24.46 -7.77 -4.39
CA LEU A 131 -23.46 -6.71 -4.63
C LEU A 131 -22.33 -6.68 -3.58
N ASN A 132 -22.51 -7.27 -2.41
CA ASN A 132 -21.39 -7.50 -1.48
C ASN A 132 -20.46 -8.63 -1.97
N ASN A 133 -20.99 -9.58 -2.75
CA ASN A 133 -20.25 -10.73 -3.25
C ASN A 133 -19.70 -10.53 -4.68
N THR A 134 -20.29 -9.59 -5.42
CA THR A 134 -19.99 -9.34 -6.82
C THR A 134 -19.94 -7.85 -7.13
N THR A 135 -18.99 -7.46 -7.95
CA THR A 135 -18.95 -6.16 -8.62
C THR A 135 -19.43 -6.30 -10.07
N ILE A 136 -20.49 -5.60 -10.44
CA ILE A 136 -20.99 -5.54 -11.81
C ILE A 136 -20.37 -4.32 -12.48
N TRP A 137 -19.59 -4.54 -13.53
CA TRP A 137 -19.07 -3.47 -14.37
C TRP A 137 -20.00 -3.21 -15.54
N PHE A 138 -20.38 -1.95 -15.73
CA PHE A 138 -21.16 -1.47 -16.85
C PHE A 138 -20.27 -0.65 -17.78
N VAL A 139 -20.31 -0.92 -19.08
CA VAL A 139 -19.92 0.06 -20.12
C VAL A 139 -21.18 0.44 -20.88
N PRO A 140 -21.89 1.50 -20.45
CA PRO A 140 -23.23 1.79 -20.97
C PRO A 140 -23.23 2.16 -22.46
N MET A 141 -22.16 2.79 -22.94
CA MET A 141 -22.04 3.25 -24.32
C MET A 141 -20.65 2.96 -24.88
N VAL A 142 -20.52 1.85 -25.60
CA VAL A 142 -19.27 1.45 -26.25
C VAL A 142 -18.94 2.32 -27.46
N ASN A 143 -19.95 2.76 -28.21
CA ASN A 143 -19.82 3.54 -29.45
C ASN A 143 -20.35 4.98 -29.29
N PRO A 144 -19.71 5.84 -28.47
CA PRO A 144 -20.24 7.18 -28.23
C PRO A 144 -20.29 8.04 -29.49
N ASP A 145 -19.33 7.89 -30.41
CA ASP A 145 -19.34 8.62 -31.67
C ASP A 145 -20.50 8.17 -32.58
N GLY A 146 -20.70 6.87 -32.74
CA GLY A 146 -21.80 6.35 -33.54
C GLY A 146 -23.16 6.78 -33.01
N VAL A 147 -23.36 6.71 -31.69
CA VAL A 147 -24.60 7.16 -31.03
C VAL A 147 -24.84 8.65 -31.29
N GLU A 148 -23.82 9.49 -31.09
CA GLU A 148 -23.90 10.94 -31.37
C GLU A 148 -24.24 11.21 -32.84
N LEU A 149 -23.63 10.49 -33.78
CA LEU A 149 -23.94 10.61 -35.20
C LEU A 149 -25.38 10.22 -35.51
N GLN A 150 -25.89 9.15 -34.89
CA GLN A 150 -27.25 8.71 -35.10
C GLN A 150 -28.24 9.74 -34.56
N GLN A 151 -28.04 10.23 -33.32
CA GLN A 151 -28.98 11.11 -32.63
C GLN A 151 -28.95 12.55 -33.16
N ASN A 152 -27.76 13.09 -33.41
CA ASN A 152 -27.53 14.52 -33.69
C ASN A 152 -27.01 14.80 -35.11
N GLY A 153 -26.74 13.75 -35.89
CA GLY A 153 -26.24 13.87 -37.26
C GLY A 153 -24.86 14.50 -37.34
N LEU A 154 -24.60 15.22 -38.43
CA LEU A 154 -23.29 15.82 -38.73
C LEU A 154 -22.89 16.94 -37.76
N SER A 155 -23.84 17.53 -37.04
CA SER A 155 -23.58 18.67 -36.15
C SER A 155 -22.64 18.32 -34.99
N SER A 156 -22.61 17.05 -34.57
CA SER A 156 -21.71 16.53 -33.51
C SER A 156 -20.29 16.22 -34.00
N PHE A 157 -19.95 16.55 -35.25
CA PHE A 157 -18.67 16.18 -35.88
C PHE A 157 -17.99 17.37 -36.56
N PRO A 158 -16.65 17.41 -36.63
CA PRO A 158 -15.93 18.44 -37.36
C PRO A 158 -16.31 18.40 -38.86
N SER A 159 -16.38 19.57 -39.49
CA SER A 159 -16.79 19.70 -40.90
C SER A 159 -15.95 18.85 -41.85
N SER A 160 -14.67 18.60 -41.52
CA SER A 160 -13.77 17.74 -42.28
C SER A 160 -14.24 16.28 -42.38
N ALA A 161 -15.05 15.79 -41.44
CA ALA A 161 -15.58 14.43 -41.43
C ALA A 161 -16.90 14.28 -42.22
N HIS A 162 -17.60 15.38 -42.50
CA HIS A 162 -18.98 15.35 -42.98
C HIS A 162 -19.12 14.61 -44.32
N SER A 163 -18.27 14.92 -45.29
CA SER A 163 -18.30 14.29 -46.61
C SER A 163 -18.10 12.78 -46.53
N SER A 164 -17.12 12.32 -45.74
CA SER A 164 -16.83 10.90 -45.55
C SER A 164 -17.99 10.16 -44.87
N LEU A 165 -18.62 10.77 -43.85
CA LEU A 165 -19.78 10.20 -43.16
C LEU A 165 -20.98 10.03 -44.10
N VAL A 166 -21.26 11.01 -44.96
CA VAL A 166 -22.33 10.94 -45.96
C VAL A 166 -22.02 9.87 -47.02
N VAL A 167 -20.76 9.77 -47.48
CA VAL A 167 -20.33 8.73 -48.43
C VAL A 167 -20.50 7.34 -47.84
N MET A 168 -20.05 7.11 -46.60
CA MET A 168 -20.23 5.84 -45.88
C MET A 168 -21.71 5.51 -45.65
N ASN A 169 -22.59 6.50 -45.65
CA ASN A 169 -24.04 6.35 -45.55
C ASN A 169 -24.75 6.33 -46.93
N ASN A 170 -24.03 5.97 -47.99
CA ASN A 170 -24.55 5.89 -49.37
C ASN A 170 -25.20 7.20 -49.86
N GLY A 171 -24.61 8.34 -49.51
CA GLY A 171 -25.11 9.67 -49.89
C GLY A 171 -26.23 10.21 -49.00
N SER A 172 -26.74 9.42 -48.04
CA SER A 172 -27.81 9.85 -47.13
C SER A 172 -27.27 10.75 -46.01
N ARG A 173 -28.00 11.84 -45.75
CA ARG A 173 -27.81 12.69 -44.55
C ARG A 173 -28.71 12.28 -43.38
N ASP A 174 -29.58 11.30 -43.58
CA ASP A 174 -30.35 10.66 -42.51
C ASP A 174 -29.54 9.50 -41.91
N PHE A 175 -29.07 9.70 -40.68
CA PHE A 175 -28.22 8.76 -39.95
C PHE A 175 -28.99 7.83 -39.01
N ARG A 176 -30.34 7.86 -38.96
CA ARG A 176 -31.12 6.98 -38.06
C ARG A 176 -30.80 5.48 -38.23
N ARG A 177 -30.38 5.09 -39.43
CA ARG A 177 -29.98 3.69 -39.74
C ARG A 177 -28.57 3.32 -39.35
N TRP A 178 -27.74 4.28 -38.96
CA TRP A 178 -26.31 4.11 -38.74
C TRP A 178 -26.07 3.06 -37.65
N LYS A 179 -25.15 2.14 -37.91
CA LYS A 179 -24.86 0.98 -37.04
C LYS A 179 -23.39 1.01 -36.57
N ALA A 180 -22.47 1.33 -37.46
CA ALA A 180 -21.03 1.35 -37.21
C ALA A 180 -20.59 2.45 -36.23
N ASN A 181 -19.29 2.49 -35.87
CA ASN A 181 -18.68 3.69 -35.30
C ASN A 181 -18.56 4.81 -36.36
N ALA A 182 -18.11 6.00 -35.97
CA ALA A 182 -18.03 7.14 -36.90
C ALA A 182 -16.87 7.04 -37.92
N LYS A 183 -16.07 5.99 -37.89
CA LYS A 183 -15.12 5.60 -38.95
C LYS A 183 -15.68 4.51 -39.86
N GLY A 184 -16.96 4.15 -39.71
CA GLY A 184 -17.63 3.17 -40.55
C GLY A 184 -17.19 1.73 -40.27
N ILE A 185 -16.70 1.42 -39.06
CA ILE A 185 -16.35 0.07 -38.60
C ILE A 185 -17.48 -0.46 -37.68
N ASP A 186 -17.96 -1.67 -37.96
CA ASP A 186 -18.91 -2.38 -37.11
C ASP A 186 -18.17 -2.98 -35.90
N LEU A 187 -18.33 -2.37 -34.73
CA LEU A 187 -17.59 -2.75 -33.52
C LEU A 187 -17.89 -4.20 -33.07
N ASN A 188 -19.09 -4.72 -33.33
CA ASN A 188 -19.42 -6.12 -33.01
C ASN A 188 -19.00 -7.09 -34.14
N ARG A 189 -18.02 -6.68 -34.95
CA ARG A 189 -17.27 -7.50 -35.91
C ARG A 189 -15.76 -7.30 -35.78
N GLN A 190 -15.31 -6.58 -34.76
CA GLN A 190 -13.92 -6.25 -34.53
C GLN A 190 -13.22 -7.22 -33.57
N TYR A 191 -13.92 -8.16 -32.94
CA TYR A 191 -13.31 -9.07 -31.99
C TYR A 191 -12.62 -10.25 -32.67
N ASN A 192 -11.51 -10.74 -32.08
CA ASN A 192 -10.73 -11.84 -32.63
C ASN A 192 -11.39 -13.22 -32.41
N ALA A 193 -12.60 -13.40 -32.94
CA ALA A 193 -13.33 -14.65 -32.93
C ALA A 193 -13.67 -15.05 -34.36
N ASN A 194 -12.89 -15.95 -34.95
CA ASN A 194 -13.05 -16.35 -36.36
C ASN A 194 -13.11 -15.14 -37.34
N TRP A 195 -12.40 -14.06 -37.02
CA TRP A 195 -12.48 -12.77 -37.71
C TRP A 195 -12.19 -12.82 -39.22
N PRO A 196 -11.21 -13.64 -39.72
CA PRO A 196 -10.98 -13.77 -41.15
C PRO A 196 -12.20 -14.25 -41.94
N ASN A 197 -13.07 -15.06 -41.33
CA ASN A 197 -14.20 -15.73 -41.97
C ASN A 197 -15.55 -15.02 -41.74
N ILE A 198 -15.53 -13.77 -41.28
CA ILE A 198 -16.74 -12.94 -41.14
C ILE A 198 -17.42 -12.76 -42.49
N ARG A 199 -18.73 -12.99 -42.53
CA ARG A 199 -19.55 -12.88 -43.74
C ARG A 199 -20.18 -11.49 -43.88
N SER A 200 -20.56 -11.14 -45.10
CA SER A 200 -21.28 -9.90 -45.44
C SER A 200 -20.52 -8.61 -45.08
N ASP A 201 -19.18 -8.67 -45.11
CA ASP A 201 -18.33 -7.49 -45.00
C ASP A 201 -18.36 -6.70 -46.32
N PRO A 202 -18.72 -5.41 -46.33
CA PRO A 202 -18.65 -4.56 -47.53
C PRO A 202 -17.22 -4.32 -48.05
N GLY A 203 -16.18 -4.73 -47.30
CA GLY A 203 -14.78 -4.59 -47.67
C GLY A 203 -14.25 -3.15 -47.59
N ARG A 204 -15.06 -2.22 -47.10
CA ARG A 204 -14.73 -0.80 -46.95
C ARG A 204 -15.56 -0.17 -45.84
N PRO A 205 -15.12 0.95 -45.23
CA PRO A 205 -15.91 1.73 -44.28
C PRO A 205 -17.33 2.00 -44.77
N SER A 206 -18.31 1.72 -43.92
CA SER A 206 -19.74 1.76 -44.27
C SER A 206 -20.60 2.00 -43.03
N PHE A 207 -21.83 2.48 -43.21
CA PHE A 207 -22.79 2.65 -42.12
C PHE A 207 -23.07 1.35 -41.32
N ALA A 208 -22.75 0.17 -41.87
CA ALA A 208 -22.92 -1.13 -41.22
C ALA A 208 -21.97 -2.21 -41.76
N ASN A 209 -21.77 -3.26 -40.96
CA ASN A 209 -21.13 -4.55 -41.29
C ASN A 209 -19.65 -4.54 -41.66
N HIS A 210 -19.01 -3.39 -41.87
CA HIS A 210 -17.58 -3.38 -42.15
C HIS A 210 -16.78 -3.89 -40.97
N LYS A 211 -16.01 -4.97 -41.16
CA LYS A 211 -15.26 -5.59 -40.07
C LYS A 211 -13.96 -4.87 -39.70
N GLY A 212 -13.57 -3.84 -40.46
CA GLY A 212 -12.31 -3.10 -40.31
C GLY A 212 -11.09 -3.81 -40.90
N PRO A 213 -9.88 -3.23 -40.75
CA PRO A 213 -8.66 -3.74 -41.38
C PRO A 213 -8.04 -4.94 -40.65
N ALA A 214 -8.22 -5.04 -39.34
CA ALA A 214 -7.73 -6.13 -38.47
C ALA A 214 -8.64 -6.24 -37.23
N PRO A 215 -8.65 -7.38 -36.51
CA PRO A 215 -9.33 -7.45 -35.21
C PRO A 215 -8.70 -6.45 -34.22
N HIS A 216 -9.53 -5.90 -33.33
CA HIS A 216 -9.18 -4.96 -32.26
C HIS A 216 -8.47 -3.69 -32.75
N SER A 217 -8.70 -3.27 -33.99
CA SER A 217 -8.07 -2.10 -34.59
C SER A 217 -8.82 -0.79 -34.33
N SER A 218 -10.14 -0.84 -34.10
CA SER A 218 -10.88 0.35 -33.66
C SER A 218 -10.58 0.67 -32.20
N SER A 219 -10.41 1.96 -31.90
CA SER A 219 -10.09 2.45 -30.56
C SER A 219 -11.11 1.99 -29.51
N GLU A 220 -12.41 1.94 -29.87
CA GLU A 220 -13.46 1.49 -28.97
C GLU A 220 -13.31 0.00 -28.61
N THR A 221 -13.17 -0.88 -29.60
CA THR A 221 -13.00 -2.31 -29.34
C THR A 221 -11.72 -2.61 -28.57
N LYS A 222 -10.62 -1.88 -28.84
CA LYS A 222 -9.38 -2.03 -28.08
C LYS A 222 -9.59 -1.70 -26.60
N ALA A 223 -10.27 -0.59 -26.30
CA ALA A 223 -10.61 -0.22 -24.92
C ALA A 223 -11.44 -1.32 -24.23
N ILE A 224 -12.40 -1.94 -24.92
CA ILE A 224 -13.22 -3.03 -24.36
C ILE A 224 -12.40 -4.30 -24.12
N VAL A 225 -11.52 -4.68 -25.05
CA VAL A 225 -10.67 -5.87 -24.90
C VAL A 225 -9.71 -5.70 -23.73
N ASP A 226 -9.00 -4.58 -23.68
CA ASP A 226 -8.03 -4.28 -22.62
C ASP A 226 -8.74 -4.22 -21.26
N PHE A 227 -9.93 -3.60 -21.21
CA PHE A 227 -10.74 -3.54 -19.99
C PHE A 227 -11.25 -4.91 -19.54
N THR A 228 -11.74 -5.75 -20.46
CA THR A 228 -12.29 -7.07 -20.13
C THR A 228 -11.20 -7.99 -19.57
N HIS A 229 -9.97 -7.93 -20.11
CA HIS A 229 -8.84 -8.66 -19.53
C HIS A 229 -8.48 -8.15 -18.13
N ARG A 230 -8.54 -6.83 -17.91
CA ARG A 230 -8.23 -6.24 -16.60
C ARG A 230 -9.22 -6.65 -15.51
N ILE A 231 -10.52 -6.69 -15.81
CA ILE A 231 -11.55 -7.04 -14.81
C ILE A 231 -11.84 -8.55 -14.71
N ASP A 232 -11.29 -9.37 -15.61
CA ASP A 232 -11.43 -10.84 -15.69
C ASP A 232 -12.82 -11.40 -15.30
N PRO A 233 -13.90 -11.02 -16.01
CA PRO A 233 -15.26 -11.28 -15.51
C PRO A 233 -15.66 -12.75 -15.65
N GLU A 234 -16.53 -13.21 -14.75
CA GLU A 234 -17.05 -14.58 -14.75
C GLU A 234 -18.07 -14.82 -15.87
N MET A 235 -18.83 -13.78 -16.19
CA MET A 235 -19.88 -13.79 -17.20
C MET A 235 -19.97 -12.42 -17.87
N ALA A 236 -20.45 -12.38 -19.11
CA ALA A 236 -20.71 -11.14 -19.83
C ALA A 236 -22.12 -11.07 -20.44
N VAL A 237 -22.72 -9.88 -20.45
CA VAL A 237 -24.00 -9.58 -21.12
C VAL A 237 -23.80 -8.37 -22.03
N ASN A 238 -23.90 -8.62 -23.34
CA ASN A 238 -23.65 -7.64 -24.39
C ASN A 238 -25.00 -7.24 -25.00
N TYR A 239 -25.62 -6.18 -24.48
CA TYR A 239 -26.97 -5.78 -24.90
C TYR A 239 -26.96 -5.14 -26.29
N HIS A 240 -27.87 -5.61 -27.14
CA HIS A 240 -28.13 -5.13 -28.49
C HIS A 240 -29.62 -4.86 -28.70
N SER A 241 -30.02 -4.35 -29.87
CA SER A 241 -31.43 -4.35 -30.28
C SER A 241 -31.58 -4.46 -31.80
N SER A 242 -32.58 -5.16 -32.35
CA SER A 242 -33.80 -5.63 -31.70
C SER A 242 -34.28 -6.98 -32.24
N GLY A 243 -35.14 -7.66 -31.49
CA GLY A 243 -35.76 -8.90 -31.93
C GLY A 243 -36.38 -9.77 -30.85
N GLU A 244 -36.17 -9.47 -29.57
CA GLU A 244 -36.53 -10.32 -28.42
C GLU A 244 -35.90 -11.72 -28.54
N VAL A 245 -34.62 -11.74 -28.93
CA VAL A 245 -33.83 -12.96 -29.11
C VAL A 245 -32.54 -12.90 -28.28
N MET A 246 -31.91 -14.06 -28.09
CA MET A 246 -30.71 -14.20 -27.28
C MET A 246 -29.69 -15.09 -27.99
N TYR A 247 -28.53 -14.54 -28.36
CA TYR A 247 -27.37 -15.33 -28.77
C TYR A 247 -26.54 -15.69 -27.55
N TRP A 248 -25.99 -16.90 -27.51
CA TRP A 248 -25.33 -17.43 -26.30
C TRP A 248 -24.20 -18.43 -26.59
N ASN A 249 -24.02 -18.87 -27.84
CA ASN A 249 -23.05 -19.89 -28.19
C ASN A 249 -22.24 -19.57 -29.44
N PHE A 250 -20.94 -19.90 -29.37
CA PHE A 250 -19.98 -19.81 -30.46
C PHE A 250 -18.89 -20.89 -30.33
N LEU A 251 -19.03 -21.98 -31.09
CA LEU A 251 -18.05 -23.07 -31.23
C LEU A 251 -17.60 -23.78 -29.94
N GLN A 252 -18.16 -23.47 -28.76
CA GLN A 252 -17.85 -24.20 -27.54
C GLN A 252 -18.49 -25.60 -27.54
N THR A 253 -17.82 -26.56 -26.90
CA THR A 253 -18.23 -27.98 -26.87
C THR A 253 -18.20 -28.54 -25.45
N GLY A 254 -18.70 -29.76 -25.27
CA GLY A 254 -18.60 -30.52 -24.02
C GLY A 254 -19.20 -29.80 -22.81
N ALA A 255 -18.47 -29.79 -21.70
CA ALA A 255 -18.93 -29.20 -20.44
C ALA A 255 -19.22 -27.70 -20.53
N GLN A 256 -18.46 -26.95 -21.35
CA GLN A 256 -18.68 -25.51 -21.54
C GLN A 256 -20.02 -25.26 -22.24
N TYR A 257 -20.32 -25.99 -23.32
CA TYR A 257 -21.61 -25.89 -23.99
C TYR A 257 -22.78 -26.20 -23.05
N THR A 258 -22.69 -27.29 -22.30
CA THR A 258 -23.75 -27.70 -21.35
C THR A 258 -23.95 -26.66 -20.25
N ARG A 259 -22.87 -26.10 -19.70
CA ARG A 259 -22.90 -25.02 -18.71
C ARG A 259 -23.58 -23.77 -19.29
N ASP A 260 -23.13 -23.30 -20.44
CA ASP A 260 -23.61 -22.05 -21.04
C ASP A 260 -25.09 -22.17 -21.46
N LEU A 261 -25.51 -23.33 -21.98
CA LEU A 261 -26.89 -23.60 -22.35
C LEU A 261 -27.83 -23.53 -21.13
N ARG A 262 -27.38 -24.00 -19.97
CA ARG A 262 -28.16 -23.91 -18.73
C ARG A 262 -28.42 -22.46 -18.36
N TYR A 263 -27.38 -21.62 -18.40
CA TYR A 263 -27.51 -20.19 -18.11
C TYR A 263 -28.35 -19.46 -19.16
N ALA A 264 -28.15 -19.76 -20.45
CA ALA A 264 -28.93 -19.20 -21.54
C ALA A 264 -30.43 -19.50 -21.38
N ARG A 265 -30.79 -20.75 -21.04
CA ARG A 265 -32.18 -21.14 -20.77
C ARG A 265 -32.78 -20.38 -19.60
N ALA A 266 -32.02 -20.17 -18.52
CA ALA A 266 -32.50 -19.41 -17.38
C ALA A 266 -32.76 -17.93 -17.74
N ILE A 267 -31.83 -17.28 -18.46
CA ILE A 267 -32.01 -15.89 -18.92
C ILE A 267 -33.18 -15.80 -19.92
N SER A 268 -33.33 -16.77 -20.82
CA SER A 268 -34.47 -16.87 -21.72
C SER A 268 -35.79 -16.95 -20.96
N SER A 269 -35.87 -17.74 -19.89
CA SER A 269 -37.07 -17.81 -19.03
C SER A 269 -37.34 -16.50 -18.28
N LEU A 270 -36.31 -15.76 -17.85
CA LEU A 270 -36.47 -14.47 -17.17
C LEU A 270 -36.98 -13.37 -18.12
N THR A 271 -36.48 -13.36 -19.35
CA THR A 271 -36.72 -12.29 -20.34
C THR A 271 -37.89 -12.58 -21.28
N GLY A 272 -38.21 -13.86 -21.47
CA GLY A 272 -39.07 -14.34 -22.54
C GLY A 272 -38.39 -14.34 -23.92
N TYR A 273 -37.08 -14.08 -24.01
CA TYR A 273 -36.39 -13.99 -25.29
C TYR A 273 -36.09 -15.37 -25.87
N ARG A 274 -36.26 -15.52 -27.18
CA ARG A 274 -36.01 -16.79 -27.87
C ARG A 274 -34.51 -17.01 -28.05
N LEU A 275 -34.02 -18.17 -27.62
CA LEU A 275 -32.63 -18.56 -27.85
C LEU A 275 -32.35 -18.75 -29.35
N ILE A 276 -31.23 -18.19 -29.81
CA ILE A 276 -30.66 -18.44 -31.12
C ILE A 276 -29.50 -19.41 -30.96
N PHE A 277 -29.59 -20.55 -31.63
CA PHE A 277 -28.52 -21.53 -31.70
C PHE A 277 -27.65 -21.22 -32.90
N ALA A 278 -26.34 -21.15 -32.71
CA ALA A 278 -25.39 -21.05 -33.80
C ALA A 278 -25.58 -22.22 -34.80
N GLY A 279 -25.61 -21.91 -36.09
CA GLY A 279 -25.59 -22.92 -37.15
C GLY A 279 -24.22 -23.62 -37.24
N SER A 280 -24.05 -24.54 -38.21
CA SER A 280 -22.81 -25.31 -38.38
C SER A 280 -21.57 -24.45 -38.66
N ASN A 281 -21.74 -23.30 -39.31
CA ASN A 281 -20.68 -22.35 -39.65
C ASN A 281 -21.10 -20.92 -39.25
N PRO A 282 -21.06 -20.57 -37.94
CA PRO A 282 -21.48 -19.25 -37.48
C PRO A 282 -20.48 -18.17 -37.94
N SER A 283 -20.99 -16.98 -38.26
CA SER A 283 -20.14 -15.80 -38.44
C SER A 283 -19.66 -15.37 -37.06
N GLY A 284 -18.36 -15.18 -36.90
CA GLY A 284 -17.79 -14.66 -35.66
C GLY A 284 -17.64 -13.14 -35.67
N GLY A 285 -16.67 -12.65 -34.90
CA GLY A 285 -16.31 -11.23 -34.78
C GLY A 285 -17.04 -10.49 -33.66
N GLY A 286 -18.05 -11.11 -33.05
CA GLY A 286 -18.81 -10.51 -31.97
C GLY A 286 -18.08 -10.59 -30.63
N MET A 287 -18.41 -9.66 -29.72
CA MET A 287 -17.83 -9.66 -28.38
C MET A 287 -18.14 -10.94 -27.61
N THR A 288 -19.39 -11.43 -27.70
CA THR A 288 -19.83 -12.69 -27.08
C THR A 288 -19.02 -13.88 -27.60
N ASP A 289 -18.76 -13.92 -28.91
CA ASP A 289 -18.00 -14.99 -29.55
C ASP A 289 -16.57 -15.04 -29.01
N TRP A 290 -15.92 -13.87 -28.96
CA TRP A 290 -14.57 -13.72 -28.43
C TRP A 290 -14.49 -14.05 -26.95
N PHE A 291 -15.43 -13.57 -26.13
CA PHE A 291 -15.46 -13.88 -24.71
C PHE A 291 -15.55 -15.39 -24.44
N ILE A 292 -16.44 -16.08 -25.16
CA ILE A 292 -16.59 -17.53 -25.08
C ILE A 292 -15.31 -18.25 -25.51
N GLN A 293 -14.64 -17.78 -26.56
CA GLN A 293 -13.42 -18.41 -27.07
C GLN A 293 -12.19 -18.13 -26.20
N ASP A 294 -12.04 -16.93 -25.69
CA ASP A 294 -10.82 -16.48 -25.03
C ASP A 294 -10.86 -16.80 -23.53
N PHE A 295 -11.95 -16.45 -22.86
CA PHE A 295 -12.12 -16.68 -21.42
C PHE A 295 -12.68 -18.08 -21.09
N LYS A 296 -13.27 -18.78 -22.07
CA LYS A 296 -13.99 -20.05 -21.87
C LYS A 296 -15.11 -19.94 -20.83
N ARG A 297 -15.72 -18.76 -20.74
CA ARG A 297 -16.75 -18.38 -19.76
C ARG A 297 -18.07 -17.99 -20.46
N PRO A 298 -19.23 -18.07 -19.78
CA PRO A 298 -20.52 -17.79 -20.40
C PRO A 298 -20.68 -16.31 -20.78
N ALA A 299 -21.13 -16.04 -22.00
CA ALA A 299 -21.56 -14.71 -22.43
C ALA A 299 -22.84 -14.76 -23.26
N PHE A 300 -23.58 -13.65 -23.26
CA PHE A 300 -24.90 -13.57 -23.89
C PHE A 300 -25.07 -12.26 -24.63
N THR A 301 -25.80 -12.29 -25.75
CA THR A 301 -26.25 -11.12 -26.50
C THR A 301 -27.77 -11.08 -26.54
N PRO A 302 -28.41 -10.36 -25.61
CA PRO A 302 -29.83 -10.07 -25.66
C PRO A 302 -30.12 -8.97 -26.70
N GLU A 303 -31.00 -9.25 -27.65
CA GLU A 303 -31.53 -8.30 -28.62
C GLU A 303 -32.86 -7.74 -28.10
N LEU A 304 -32.81 -6.55 -27.49
CA LEU A 304 -33.91 -5.93 -26.79
C LEU A 304 -35.09 -5.58 -27.71
N GLY A 305 -36.31 -5.64 -27.17
CA GLY A 305 -37.51 -5.11 -27.84
C GLY A 305 -37.88 -5.83 -29.14
N ARG A 306 -39.09 -5.54 -29.64
CA ARG A 306 -39.55 -6.10 -30.93
C ARG A 306 -38.71 -5.54 -32.07
N TYR A 307 -38.51 -6.34 -33.12
CA TYR A 307 -37.78 -5.89 -34.31
C TYR A 307 -38.44 -4.64 -34.93
N VAL A 308 -37.66 -3.56 -35.09
CA VAL A 308 -38.12 -2.27 -35.65
C VAL A 308 -37.47 -1.91 -36.98
N GLY A 309 -36.72 -2.83 -37.59
CA GLY A 309 -35.95 -2.54 -38.80
C GLY A 309 -34.64 -1.81 -38.50
N PRO A 310 -34.00 -1.18 -39.52
CA PRO A 310 -32.70 -0.55 -39.37
C PRO A 310 -32.82 0.85 -38.73
N THR A 311 -33.32 0.92 -37.49
CA THR A 311 -33.47 2.16 -36.70
C THR A 311 -33.47 1.84 -35.21
N ASN A 312 -33.46 2.86 -34.36
CA ASN A 312 -33.61 2.71 -32.91
C ASN A 312 -35.01 2.27 -32.49
N LEU A 313 -35.11 1.59 -31.34
CA LEU A 313 -36.37 1.31 -30.66
C LEU A 313 -37.07 2.60 -30.22
N PRO A 314 -38.41 2.66 -30.23
CA PRO A 314 -39.15 3.77 -29.64
C PRO A 314 -39.03 3.76 -28.11
N LEU A 315 -38.95 4.94 -27.49
CA LEU A 315 -38.86 5.11 -26.03
C LEU A 315 -40.03 4.47 -25.26
N SER A 316 -41.21 4.39 -25.89
CA SER A 316 -42.38 3.70 -25.33
C SER A 316 -42.17 2.19 -25.09
N ALA A 317 -41.14 1.59 -25.70
CA ALA A 317 -40.81 0.18 -25.46
C ALA A 317 -40.11 -0.05 -24.10
N PHE A 318 -39.59 1.01 -23.45
CA PHE A 318 -38.71 0.87 -22.28
C PHE A 318 -39.36 0.10 -21.13
N ASP A 319 -40.63 0.37 -20.78
CA ASP A 319 -41.29 -0.29 -19.64
C ASP A 319 -41.31 -1.81 -19.80
N ARG A 320 -41.60 -2.29 -21.02
CA ARG A 320 -41.57 -3.72 -21.32
C ARG A 320 -40.15 -4.27 -21.24
N ILE A 321 -39.18 -3.56 -21.81
CA ILE A 321 -37.77 -3.95 -21.81
C ILE A 321 -37.25 -4.07 -20.37
N TRP A 322 -37.57 -3.11 -19.51
CA TRP A 322 -37.21 -3.13 -18.11
C TRP A 322 -37.79 -4.34 -17.38
N VAL A 323 -39.09 -4.60 -17.53
CA VAL A 323 -39.75 -5.77 -16.91
C VAL A 323 -39.08 -7.08 -17.33
N GLN A 324 -38.70 -7.21 -18.60
CA GLN A 324 -38.03 -8.39 -19.13
C GLN A 324 -36.60 -8.55 -18.60
N ASN A 325 -35.87 -7.45 -18.33
CA ASN A 325 -34.43 -7.50 -18.10
C ASN A 325 -33.97 -7.16 -16.68
N ARG A 326 -34.84 -6.64 -15.81
CA ARG A 326 -34.52 -6.19 -14.44
C ARG A 326 -33.90 -7.24 -13.50
N TYR A 327 -33.93 -8.52 -13.89
CA TYR A 327 -33.33 -9.61 -13.11
C TYR A 327 -32.04 -10.16 -13.74
N VAL A 328 -31.74 -9.82 -15.00
CA VAL A 328 -30.63 -10.42 -15.75
C VAL A 328 -29.30 -10.12 -15.06
N GLY A 329 -29.02 -8.85 -14.76
CA GLY A 329 -27.78 -8.44 -14.08
C GLY A 329 -27.58 -9.10 -12.72
N LEU A 330 -28.63 -9.17 -11.89
CA LEU A 330 -28.57 -9.85 -10.58
C LEU A 330 -28.38 -11.37 -10.73
N TYR A 331 -29.02 -11.98 -11.74
CA TYR A 331 -28.86 -13.40 -12.03
C TYR A 331 -27.43 -13.73 -12.43
N VAL A 332 -26.85 -13.01 -13.39
CA VAL A 332 -25.47 -13.27 -13.82
C VAL A 332 -24.47 -12.92 -12.71
N ALA A 333 -24.73 -11.93 -11.86
CA ALA A 333 -23.92 -11.66 -10.67
C ALA A 333 -23.90 -12.83 -9.69
N GLN A 334 -25.07 -13.34 -9.33
CA GLN A 334 -25.18 -14.46 -8.41
C GLN A 334 -24.55 -15.75 -8.97
N GLU A 335 -24.79 -16.07 -10.24
CA GLU A 335 -24.23 -17.27 -10.86
C GLU A 335 -22.73 -17.14 -11.16
N GLY A 336 -22.28 -15.93 -11.53
CA GLY A 336 -20.87 -15.62 -11.71
C GLY A 336 -20.10 -15.78 -10.42
N HIS A 337 -20.63 -15.31 -9.28
CA HIS A 337 -20.00 -15.55 -7.98
C HIS A 337 -19.78 -17.05 -7.68
N LYS A 338 -20.71 -17.92 -8.09
CA LYS A 338 -20.53 -19.38 -7.93
C LYS A 338 -19.39 -19.91 -8.81
N LEU A 339 -19.29 -19.43 -10.06
CA LEU A 339 -18.19 -19.77 -10.97
C LEU A 339 -16.84 -19.30 -10.42
N TYR A 340 -16.80 -18.08 -9.89
CA TYR A 340 -15.63 -17.52 -9.23
C TYR A 340 -15.16 -18.39 -8.05
N GLN A 341 -16.08 -18.77 -7.15
CA GLN A 341 -15.77 -19.62 -6.01
C GLN A 341 -15.30 -21.02 -6.42
N GLN A 342 -15.88 -21.57 -7.49
CA GLN A 342 -15.40 -22.84 -8.06
C GLN A 342 -13.97 -22.69 -8.59
N ARG A 343 -13.70 -21.64 -9.38
CA ARG A 343 -12.36 -21.40 -9.95
C ARG A 343 -11.31 -21.19 -8.85
N LEU A 344 -11.62 -20.39 -7.83
CA LEU A 344 -10.73 -20.22 -6.67
C LEU A 344 -10.42 -21.56 -6.00
N SER A 345 -11.41 -22.43 -5.85
CA SER A 345 -11.22 -23.76 -5.25
C SER A 345 -10.29 -24.67 -6.07
N GLU A 346 -10.19 -24.44 -7.38
CA GLU A 346 -9.28 -25.14 -8.28
C GLU A 346 -7.86 -24.53 -8.30
N ILE A 347 -7.75 -23.21 -8.17
CA ILE A 347 -6.48 -22.46 -8.23
C ILE A 347 -5.74 -22.45 -6.89
N ALA A 348 -6.43 -22.18 -5.78
CA ALA A 348 -5.81 -21.99 -4.47
C ALA A 348 -4.87 -23.14 -4.05
N PRO A 349 -5.19 -24.43 -4.25
CA PRO A 349 -4.27 -25.51 -3.92
C PRO A 349 -2.95 -25.45 -4.70
N ARG A 350 -2.98 -25.00 -5.96
CA ARG A 350 -1.80 -24.88 -6.82
C ARG A 350 -0.90 -23.74 -6.37
N GLU A 351 -1.49 -22.59 -6.02
CA GLU A 351 -0.73 -21.45 -5.52
C GLU A 351 -0.09 -21.75 -4.17
N VAL A 352 -0.79 -22.43 -3.25
CA VAL A 352 -0.20 -22.89 -1.98
C VAL A 352 0.93 -23.88 -2.22
N THR A 353 0.79 -24.82 -3.15
CA THR A 353 1.89 -25.74 -3.51
C THR A 353 3.09 -25.00 -4.11
N LYS A 354 2.86 -23.94 -4.91
CA LYS A 354 3.93 -23.10 -5.45
C LYS A 354 4.66 -22.36 -4.31
N ALA A 355 3.92 -21.75 -3.39
CA ALA A 355 4.48 -21.08 -2.22
C ALA A 355 5.28 -22.05 -1.33
N GLU A 356 4.76 -23.26 -1.08
CA GLU A 356 5.48 -24.31 -0.34
C GLU A 356 6.80 -24.66 -1.02
N ARG A 357 6.83 -24.81 -2.34
CA ARG A 357 8.06 -25.12 -3.08
C ARG A 357 9.11 -24.02 -2.90
N GLU A 358 8.72 -22.76 -3.09
CA GLU A 358 9.68 -21.64 -2.97
C GLU A 358 10.16 -21.43 -1.53
N ALA A 359 9.28 -21.62 -0.54
CA ALA A 359 9.67 -21.53 0.87
C ALA A 359 10.56 -22.70 1.32
N ASN A 360 10.32 -23.92 0.82
CA ASN A 360 11.18 -25.07 1.11
C ASN A 360 12.60 -24.86 0.55
N ALA A 361 12.73 -24.24 -0.62
CA ALA A 361 14.03 -23.90 -1.20
C ALA A 361 14.85 -22.93 -0.34
N LEU A 362 14.22 -22.18 0.59
CA LEU A 362 14.97 -21.33 1.54
C LEU A 362 15.81 -22.13 2.54
N THR A 363 15.50 -23.42 2.73
CA THR A 363 16.16 -24.27 3.74
C THR A 363 17.67 -24.36 3.54
N GLU A 364 18.15 -24.29 2.30
CA GLU A 364 19.58 -24.33 1.99
C GLU A 364 20.34 -23.09 2.47
N TYR A 365 19.65 -21.96 2.72
CA TYR A 365 20.28 -20.70 3.07
C TYR A 365 20.27 -20.39 4.57
N TYR A 366 19.31 -20.93 5.34
CA TYR A 366 19.24 -20.70 6.79
C TYR A 366 19.73 -21.87 7.64
N ILE A 367 20.27 -22.92 7.01
CA ILE A 367 20.94 -24.03 7.68
C ILE A 367 22.39 -24.08 7.18
N PRO A 368 23.29 -23.26 7.76
CA PRO A 368 24.68 -23.21 7.33
C PRO A 368 25.41 -24.49 7.73
N ALA A 369 26.37 -24.94 6.90
CA ALA A 369 27.23 -26.08 7.21
C ALA A 369 28.52 -25.64 7.93
N THR A 370 29.01 -24.45 7.59
CA THR A 370 30.23 -23.85 8.13
C THR A 370 30.03 -22.35 8.39
N PRO A 371 30.87 -21.70 9.22
CA PRO A 371 30.81 -20.26 9.43
C PRO A 371 30.92 -19.45 8.13
N ALA A 372 31.64 -19.94 7.12
CA ALA A 372 31.78 -19.29 5.82
C ALA A 372 30.49 -19.28 4.99
N ASP A 373 29.52 -20.14 5.31
CA ASP A 373 28.21 -20.17 4.63
C ASP A 373 27.23 -19.13 5.20
N VAL A 374 27.59 -18.47 6.30
CA VAL A 374 26.76 -17.45 6.96
C VAL A 374 26.93 -16.12 6.23
N ALA A 375 26.28 -15.98 5.07
CA ALA A 375 26.36 -14.77 4.25
C ALA A 375 25.07 -14.52 3.47
N LEU A 376 24.71 -13.25 3.31
CA LEU A 376 23.56 -12.83 2.52
C LEU A 376 23.95 -12.74 1.05
N THR A 377 23.94 -13.88 0.36
CA THR A 377 24.24 -13.92 -1.07
C THR A 377 23.09 -13.33 -1.89
N PRO A 378 23.34 -12.80 -3.10
CA PRO A 378 22.27 -12.39 -4.02
C PRO A 378 21.28 -13.51 -4.33
N ALA A 379 21.74 -14.77 -4.36
CA ALA A 379 20.89 -15.94 -4.55
C ALA A 379 19.93 -16.15 -3.37
N PHE A 380 20.41 -15.97 -2.14
CA PHE A 380 19.56 -16.04 -0.95
C PHE A 380 18.48 -14.95 -0.98
N GLN A 381 18.87 -13.68 -1.21
CA GLN A 381 17.91 -12.58 -1.27
C GLN A 381 16.86 -12.80 -2.37
N ALA A 382 17.28 -13.18 -3.58
CA ALA A 382 16.35 -13.44 -4.68
C ALA A 382 15.38 -14.61 -4.39
N GLN A 383 15.85 -15.67 -3.73
CA GLN A 383 14.97 -16.77 -3.32
C GLN A 383 14.01 -16.36 -2.20
N TYR A 384 14.46 -15.51 -1.26
CA TYR A 384 13.62 -14.94 -0.21
C TYR A 384 12.49 -14.10 -0.80
N ASP A 385 12.80 -13.16 -1.69
CA ASP A 385 11.84 -12.28 -2.34
C ASP A 385 10.80 -13.08 -3.12
N LYS A 386 11.27 -14.08 -3.88
CA LYS A 386 10.41 -14.99 -4.63
C LYS A 386 9.49 -15.79 -3.72
N ALA A 387 10.00 -16.34 -2.61
CA ALA A 387 9.17 -17.06 -1.65
C ALA A 387 8.11 -16.14 -1.02
N ASN A 388 8.50 -14.92 -0.65
CA ASN A 388 7.60 -13.93 -0.07
C ASN A 388 6.46 -13.55 -1.03
N GLU A 389 6.78 -13.28 -2.30
CA GLU A 389 5.80 -13.01 -3.35
C GLU A 389 4.79 -14.17 -3.49
N GLN A 390 5.27 -15.41 -3.58
CA GLN A 390 4.39 -16.57 -3.75
C GLN A 390 3.53 -16.85 -2.51
N ILE A 391 4.07 -16.65 -1.30
CA ILE A 391 3.30 -16.78 -0.05
C ILE A 391 2.17 -15.74 -0.02
N ASN A 392 2.49 -14.48 -0.32
CA ASN A 392 1.51 -13.39 -0.31
C ASN A 392 0.40 -13.64 -1.33
N HIS A 393 0.75 -14.06 -2.54
CA HIS A 393 -0.22 -14.41 -3.57
C HIS A 393 -1.12 -15.58 -3.13
N ALA A 394 -0.53 -16.67 -2.63
CA ALA A 394 -1.27 -17.83 -2.17
C ALA A 394 -2.19 -17.51 -0.96
N ALA A 395 -1.75 -16.64 -0.06
CA ALA A 395 -2.53 -16.16 1.07
C ALA A 395 -3.74 -15.33 0.61
N GLN A 396 -3.55 -14.43 -0.37
CA GLN A 396 -4.63 -13.62 -0.95
C GLN A 396 -5.72 -14.51 -1.57
N VAL A 397 -5.33 -15.45 -2.44
CA VAL A 397 -6.26 -16.37 -3.10
C VAL A 397 -6.99 -17.25 -2.07
N THR A 398 -6.28 -17.75 -1.06
CA THR A 398 -6.87 -18.59 0.00
C THR A 398 -7.85 -17.81 0.88
N ARG A 399 -7.59 -16.52 1.15
CA ARG A 399 -8.47 -15.65 1.93
C ARG A 399 -9.85 -15.49 1.29
N GLN A 400 -9.91 -15.45 -0.05
CA GLN A 400 -11.13 -15.28 -0.84
C GLN A 400 -12.02 -16.55 -0.91
N LEU A 401 -11.49 -17.71 -0.50
CA LEU A 401 -12.28 -18.94 -0.42
C LEU A 401 -13.38 -18.83 0.65
N PRO A 402 -14.49 -19.57 0.49
CA PRO A 402 -15.50 -19.66 1.52
C PRO A 402 -14.97 -20.46 2.71
N SER A 403 -15.53 -20.22 3.90
CA SER A 403 -15.19 -20.94 5.14
C SER A 403 -15.53 -22.43 5.04
N THR A 404 -14.62 -23.20 4.45
CA THR A 404 -14.75 -24.62 4.09
C THR A 404 -13.59 -25.42 4.70
N SER A 405 -13.71 -26.75 4.69
CA SER A 405 -12.59 -27.63 5.07
C SER A 405 -11.36 -27.43 4.20
N LEU A 406 -11.57 -27.14 2.90
CA LEU A 406 -10.50 -26.81 1.96
C LEU A 406 -9.73 -25.57 2.42
N LYS A 407 -10.42 -24.45 2.69
CA LYS A 407 -9.79 -23.21 3.16
C LYS A 407 -8.96 -23.44 4.42
N ARG A 408 -9.51 -24.17 5.41
CA ARG A 408 -8.78 -24.49 6.65
C ARG A 408 -7.51 -25.29 6.35
N SER A 409 -7.61 -26.34 5.53
CA SER A 409 -6.47 -27.17 5.16
C SER A 409 -5.37 -26.37 4.43
N LEU A 410 -5.76 -25.46 3.53
CA LEU A 410 -4.83 -24.58 2.83
C LEU A 410 -4.19 -23.54 3.76
N GLN A 411 -4.96 -22.99 4.71
CA GLN A 411 -4.42 -22.07 5.72
C GLN A 411 -3.40 -22.76 6.63
N ASP A 412 -3.67 -23.99 7.08
CA ASP A 412 -2.73 -24.76 7.89
C ASP A 412 -1.41 -25.02 7.14
N ARG A 413 -1.49 -25.27 5.83
CA ARG A 413 -0.33 -25.39 4.94
C ARG A 413 0.44 -24.08 4.85
N LEU A 414 -0.26 -22.97 4.56
CA LEU A 414 0.36 -21.64 4.49
C LEU A 414 1.03 -21.23 5.80
N ASN A 415 0.44 -21.53 6.96
CA ASN A 415 1.04 -21.23 8.25
C ASN A 415 2.40 -21.93 8.41
N ARG A 416 2.53 -23.18 7.93
CA ARG A 416 3.83 -23.88 7.89
C ARG A 416 4.79 -23.26 6.87
N THR A 417 4.28 -22.82 5.72
CA THR A 417 5.07 -22.14 4.69
C THR A 417 5.65 -20.81 5.19
N VAL A 418 4.84 -20.01 5.89
CA VAL A 418 5.25 -18.74 6.52
C VAL A 418 6.33 -18.97 7.57
N GLU A 419 6.25 -20.05 8.34
CA GLU A 419 7.27 -20.41 9.33
C GLU A 419 8.63 -20.71 8.68
N LEU A 420 8.67 -21.36 7.51
CA LEU A 420 9.93 -21.55 6.76
C LEU A 420 10.55 -20.20 6.34
N ARG A 421 9.73 -19.29 5.79
CA ARG A 421 10.17 -17.92 5.44
C ARG A 421 10.62 -17.13 6.67
N ARG A 422 9.97 -17.32 7.83
CA ARG A 422 10.36 -16.66 9.08
C ARG A 422 11.75 -17.10 9.54
N ARG A 423 12.11 -18.38 9.40
CA ARG A 423 13.46 -18.87 9.71
C ARG A 423 14.52 -18.22 8.83
N ALA A 424 14.24 -18.06 7.54
CA ALA A 424 15.10 -17.30 6.63
C ALA A 424 15.25 -15.84 7.07
N THR A 425 14.15 -15.19 7.46
CA THR A 425 14.14 -13.80 7.95
C THR A 425 15.06 -13.63 9.16
N VAL A 426 14.99 -14.57 10.12
CA VAL A 426 15.87 -14.57 11.29
C VAL A 426 17.34 -14.72 10.87
N MET A 427 17.66 -15.62 9.93
CA MET A 427 19.02 -15.78 9.45
C MET A 427 19.55 -14.50 8.78
N ILE A 428 18.75 -13.87 7.90
CA ILE A 428 19.10 -12.60 7.27
C ILE A 428 19.39 -11.53 8.32
N ARG A 429 18.54 -11.41 9.35
CA ARG A 429 18.74 -10.48 10.46
C ARG A 429 20.07 -10.72 11.18
N VAL A 430 20.40 -11.97 11.45
CA VAL A 430 21.66 -12.32 12.15
C VAL A 430 22.86 -12.02 11.27
N ILE A 431 22.81 -12.32 9.98
CA ILE A 431 23.86 -11.97 9.03
C ILE A 431 24.09 -10.46 9.02
N ASN A 432 23.03 -9.66 8.86
CA ASN A 432 23.16 -8.20 8.82
C ASN A 432 23.75 -7.62 10.11
N ARG A 433 23.35 -8.16 11.27
CA ARG A 433 23.89 -7.78 12.59
C ARG A 433 25.37 -8.19 12.72
N GLY A 434 25.71 -9.40 12.29
CA GLY A 434 27.08 -9.90 12.30
C GLY A 434 28.02 -9.11 11.40
N GLU A 435 27.59 -8.76 10.18
CA GLU A 435 28.37 -7.90 9.27
C GLU A 435 28.57 -6.49 9.85
N LEU A 436 27.54 -5.94 10.50
CA LEU A 436 27.66 -4.66 11.20
C LEU A 436 28.61 -4.75 12.40
N LEU A 437 28.58 -5.84 13.16
CA LEU A 437 29.50 -6.10 14.26
C LEU A 437 30.94 -6.18 13.73
N ASN A 438 31.20 -6.95 12.67
CA ASN A 438 32.50 -7.02 12.01
C ASN A 438 32.98 -5.63 11.60
N ARG A 439 32.10 -4.80 11.01
CA ARG A 439 32.44 -3.42 10.64
C ARG A 439 32.81 -2.55 11.84
N ARG A 440 32.11 -2.70 12.97
CA ARG A 440 32.42 -1.97 14.22
C ARG A 440 33.76 -2.42 14.81
N VAL A 441 34.07 -3.71 14.76
CA VAL A 441 35.37 -4.26 15.17
C VAL A 441 36.51 -3.71 14.30
N GLU A 442 36.33 -3.63 12.98
CA GLU A 442 37.31 -3.01 12.08
C GLU A 442 37.57 -1.53 12.41
N LEU A 443 36.51 -0.76 12.68
CA LEU A 443 36.66 0.63 13.12
C LEU A 443 37.38 0.74 14.46
N LEU A 444 37.13 -0.18 15.40
CA LEU A 444 37.85 -0.23 16.67
C LEU A 444 39.35 -0.52 16.44
N LYS A 445 39.68 -1.49 15.59
CA LYS A 445 41.06 -1.81 15.20
C LYS A 445 41.78 -0.60 14.61
N GLU A 446 41.12 0.14 13.73
CA GLU A 446 41.68 1.36 13.13
C GLU A 446 42.01 2.41 14.22
N GLU A 447 41.14 2.61 15.21
CA GLU A 447 41.43 3.53 16.33
C GLU A 447 42.55 3.00 17.23
N MET A 448 42.56 1.70 17.54
CA MET A 448 43.64 1.08 18.32
C MET A 448 45.00 1.26 17.63
N ALA A 449 45.05 1.12 16.31
CA ALA A 449 46.27 1.28 15.52
C ALA A 449 46.78 2.73 15.48
N ARG A 450 45.90 3.74 15.63
CA ARG A 450 46.33 5.15 15.77
C ARG A 450 47.05 5.40 17.08
N GLY A 451 46.80 4.58 18.11
CA GLY A 451 47.42 4.71 19.42
C GLY A 451 46.94 5.90 20.24
N THR A 452 46.04 6.75 19.75
CA THR A 452 45.54 7.91 20.50
C THR A 452 44.48 7.49 21.51
N LEU A 453 44.76 7.69 22.80
CA LEU A 453 43.79 7.51 23.86
C LEU A 453 42.86 8.74 23.88
N SER A 454 41.57 8.51 23.63
CA SER A 454 40.56 9.56 23.50
C SER A 454 39.16 8.98 23.71
N ASP A 455 38.15 9.83 23.89
CA ASP A 455 36.75 9.37 23.96
C ASP A 455 36.33 8.57 22.72
N ARG A 456 36.98 8.84 21.58
CA ARG A 456 36.69 8.17 20.31
C ARG A 456 36.93 6.65 20.39
N ILE A 457 38.02 6.18 21.00
CA ILE A 457 38.28 4.74 21.12
C ILE A 457 37.30 4.07 22.10
N ARG A 458 36.88 4.79 23.15
CA ARG A 458 35.83 4.34 24.09
C ARG A 458 34.48 4.20 23.39
N ILE A 459 34.06 5.22 22.64
CA ILE A 459 32.84 5.19 21.83
C ILE A 459 32.85 4.02 20.83
N ARG A 460 33.99 3.72 20.19
CA ARG A 460 34.09 2.57 19.28
C ARG A 460 33.96 1.24 20.02
N HIS A 461 34.57 1.11 21.19
CA HIS A 461 34.45 -0.08 22.03
C HIS A 461 33.03 -0.30 22.54
N ASP A 462 32.37 0.74 23.07
CA ASP A 462 30.98 0.68 23.52
C ASP A 462 30.03 0.27 22.38
N ASN A 463 30.29 0.78 21.18
CA ASN A 463 29.56 0.38 19.99
C ASN A 463 29.73 -1.11 19.65
N VAL A 464 30.94 -1.67 19.80
CA VAL A 464 31.17 -3.12 19.62
C VAL A 464 30.38 -3.90 20.67
N LEU A 465 30.44 -3.53 21.94
CA LEU A 465 29.71 -4.22 23.02
C LEU A 465 28.19 -4.20 22.79
N LEU A 466 27.64 -3.04 22.43
CA LEU A 466 26.21 -2.90 22.13
C LEU A 466 25.78 -3.79 20.96
N GLU A 467 26.54 -3.79 19.87
CA GLU A 467 26.19 -4.58 18.69
C GLU A 467 26.45 -6.07 18.89
N MET A 468 27.43 -6.43 19.72
CA MET A 468 27.68 -7.81 20.13
C MET A 468 26.47 -8.36 20.87
N GLY A 469 25.93 -7.63 21.85
CA GLY A 469 24.71 -8.05 22.57
C GLY A 469 23.49 -8.17 21.65
N ARG A 470 23.32 -7.25 20.68
CA ARG A 470 22.25 -7.35 19.67
C ARG A 470 22.42 -8.53 18.73
N THR A 471 23.66 -8.86 18.37
CA THR A 471 23.99 -10.02 17.53
C THR A 471 23.71 -11.31 18.29
N GLU A 472 24.05 -11.38 19.58
CA GLU A 472 23.72 -12.51 20.45
C GLU A 472 22.20 -12.73 20.56
N GLU A 473 21.44 -11.67 20.82
CA GLU A 473 19.98 -11.74 20.88
C GLU A 473 19.38 -12.26 19.55
N ALA A 474 19.92 -11.81 18.41
CA ALA A 474 19.52 -12.31 17.11
C ALA A 474 19.86 -13.80 16.95
N ILE A 475 21.05 -14.22 17.36
CA ILE A 475 21.51 -15.63 17.31
C ILE A 475 20.58 -16.52 18.15
N GLU A 476 20.13 -16.07 19.32
CA GLU A 476 19.22 -16.86 20.17
C GLU A 476 17.93 -17.26 19.46
N ARG A 477 17.46 -16.42 18.52
CA ARG A 477 16.26 -16.66 17.71
C ARG A 477 16.48 -17.66 16.58
N VAL A 478 17.73 -17.99 16.22
CA VAL A 478 18.04 -18.97 15.17
C VAL A 478 17.60 -20.37 15.61
N VAL A 479 16.86 -21.04 14.75
CA VAL A 479 16.35 -22.39 15.01
C VAL A 479 17.47 -23.42 14.88
N GLY A 480 17.68 -24.20 15.95
CA GLY A 480 18.64 -25.30 16.00
C GLY A 480 19.96 -24.93 16.70
N ILE A 481 20.36 -25.75 17.68
CA ILE A 481 21.58 -25.52 18.48
C ILE A 481 22.83 -25.53 17.58
N GLY A 482 22.89 -26.44 16.60
CA GLY A 482 24.01 -26.51 15.66
C GLY A 482 24.17 -25.24 14.81
N ASN A 483 23.04 -24.71 14.30
CA ASN A 483 23.03 -23.47 13.52
C ASN A 483 23.47 -22.28 14.37
N ARG A 484 22.96 -22.17 15.60
CA ARG A 484 23.40 -21.11 16.54
C ARG A 484 24.90 -21.15 16.77
N ARG A 485 25.46 -22.33 17.03
CA ARG A 485 26.90 -22.49 17.23
C ARG A 485 27.70 -22.00 16.01
N ILE A 486 27.29 -22.40 14.80
CA ILE A 486 27.98 -22.00 13.56
C ILE A 486 27.94 -20.48 13.37
N VAL A 487 26.79 -19.84 13.61
CA VAL A 487 26.66 -18.40 13.45
C VAL A 487 27.38 -17.63 14.55
N THR A 488 27.40 -18.15 15.78
CA THR A 488 28.27 -17.65 16.85
C THR A 488 29.73 -17.69 16.43
N GLU A 489 30.21 -18.83 15.92
CA GLU A 489 31.59 -19.00 15.44
C GLU A 489 31.94 -18.05 14.28
N ALA A 490 30.95 -17.63 13.48
CA ALA A 490 31.15 -16.71 12.36
C ALA A 490 31.42 -15.26 12.79
N TYR A 491 30.77 -14.77 13.85
CA TYR A 491 30.73 -13.32 14.14
C TYR A 491 31.26 -12.91 15.53
N LEU A 492 31.15 -13.76 16.55
CA LEU A 492 31.46 -13.34 17.93
C LEU A 492 32.94 -13.46 18.36
N PRO A 493 33.76 -14.44 17.90
CA PRO A 493 35.10 -14.64 18.45
C PRO A 493 36.00 -13.41 18.39
N GLU A 494 35.99 -12.70 17.27
CA GLU A 494 36.84 -11.52 17.09
C GLU A 494 36.34 -10.33 17.92
N ALA A 495 35.02 -10.10 17.97
CA ALA A 495 34.44 -9.05 18.80
C ALA A 495 34.83 -9.22 20.29
N TYR A 496 34.70 -10.45 20.81
CA TYR A 496 35.11 -10.80 22.18
C TYR A 496 36.61 -10.60 22.42
N GLU A 497 37.44 -10.95 21.45
CA GLU A 497 38.89 -10.78 21.56
C GLU A 497 39.24 -9.28 21.69
N TYR A 498 38.76 -8.43 20.79
CA TYR A 498 39.10 -7.01 20.80
C TYR A 498 38.43 -6.23 21.94
N SER A 499 37.22 -6.61 22.34
CA SER A 499 36.54 -5.95 23.46
C SER A 499 37.24 -6.22 24.80
N SER A 500 37.70 -7.46 25.02
CA SER A 500 38.39 -7.86 26.26
C SER A 500 39.82 -7.30 26.37
N LEU A 501 40.53 -7.16 25.24
CA LEU A 501 41.88 -6.56 25.22
C LEU A 501 41.94 -5.13 25.77
N LEU A 502 40.85 -4.36 25.64
CA LEU A 502 40.81 -2.95 26.02
C LEU A 502 40.36 -2.70 27.47
N GLU A 503 39.86 -3.70 28.19
CA GLU A 503 39.35 -3.53 29.56
C GLU A 503 40.41 -2.88 30.48
N ASN A 504 41.59 -3.50 30.59
CA ASN A 504 42.67 -2.97 31.43
C ASN A 504 43.32 -1.69 30.85
N ILE A 505 43.23 -1.48 29.53
CA ILE A 505 43.71 -0.24 28.88
C ILE A 505 42.86 0.94 29.35
N PHE A 506 41.53 0.81 29.34
CA PHE A 506 40.64 1.87 29.80
C PHE A 506 40.72 2.10 31.30
N VAL A 507 40.82 1.04 32.11
CA VAL A 507 41.04 1.20 33.56
C VAL A 507 42.33 1.97 33.83
N LYS A 508 43.42 1.68 33.10
CA LYS A 508 44.68 2.42 33.26
C LYS A 508 44.56 3.87 32.77
N TYR A 509 43.88 4.09 31.65
CA TYR A 509 43.64 5.43 31.10
C TYR A 509 42.80 6.31 32.06
N ASP A 510 41.74 5.76 32.66
CA ASP A 510 40.90 6.48 33.62
C ASP A 510 41.69 6.93 34.85
N VAL A 511 42.58 6.08 35.38
CA VAL A 511 43.45 6.48 36.51
C VAL A 511 44.43 7.58 36.10
N LEU A 512 44.96 7.57 34.87
CA LEU A 512 45.81 8.66 34.38
C LEU A 512 45.04 9.98 34.25
N LEU A 513 43.79 9.95 33.78
CA LEU A 513 42.91 11.13 33.76
C LEU A 513 42.54 11.62 35.16
N GLU A 514 42.34 10.72 36.14
CA GLU A 514 42.17 11.07 37.55
C GLU A 514 43.41 11.82 38.09
N ILE A 515 44.62 11.36 37.73
CA ILE A 515 45.89 12.01 38.11
C ILE A 515 46.01 13.38 37.45
N GLU A 516 45.75 13.49 36.15
CA GLU A 516 45.80 14.75 35.41
C GLU A 516 44.88 15.80 36.04
N ASN A 517 43.64 15.40 36.35
CA ASN A 517 42.68 16.29 37.01
C ASN A 517 43.12 16.69 38.41
N ALA A 518 43.63 15.76 39.22
CA ALA A 518 44.11 16.03 40.58
C ALA A 518 45.29 17.02 40.57
N LEU A 519 46.22 16.87 39.62
CA LEU A 519 47.32 17.80 39.39
C LEU A 519 46.80 19.19 38.97
N ALA A 520 45.83 19.25 38.06
CA ALA A 520 45.27 20.51 37.57
C ALA A 520 44.59 21.35 38.67
N ILE A 521 43.99 20.70 39.67
CA ILE A 521 43.34 21.37 40.82
C ILE A 521 44.21 21.47 42.07
N GLY A 522 45.50 21.12 41.97
CA GLY A 522 46.49 21.30 43.04
C GLY A 522 46.40 20.30 44.21
N LYS A 523 45.72 19.17 44.04
CA LYS A 523 45.55 18.14 45.09
C LYS A 523 46.69 17.12 45.09
N VAL A 524 47.89 17.60 45.38
CA VAL A 524 49.14 16.81 45.28
C VAL A 524 49.13 15.58 46.20
N GLU A 525 48.50 15.65 47.37
CA GLU A 525 48.40 14.54 48.33
C GLU A 525 47.57 13.34 47.82
N GLU A 526 46.60 13.57 46.93
CA GLU A 526 45.76 12.50 46.34
C GLU A 526 46.50 11.76 45.21
N VAL A 527 47.52 12.39 44.60
CA VAL A 527 48.23 11.87 43.42
C VAL A 527 49.11 10.65 43.72
N GLU A 528 49.77 10.58 44.90
CA GLU A 528 50.60 9.41 45.26
C GLU A 528 49.77 8.13 45.39
N ALA A 529 48.57 8.24 45.96
CA ALA A 529 47.65 7.11 46.09
C ALA A 529 47.19 6.63 44.70
N LEU A 530 46.96 7.55 43.76
CA LEU A 530 46.57 7.22 42.39
C LEU A 530 47.72 6.58 41.59
N PHE A 531 48.97 7.03 41.73
CA PHE A 531 50.12 6.34 41.13
C PHE A 531 50.31 4.93 41.71
N THR A 532 50.06 4.74 43.01
CA THR A 532 50.09 3.40 43.63
C THR A 532 49.00 2.50 43.05
N LYS A 533 47.79 3.03 42.83
CA LYS A 533 46.68 2.33 42.15
C LYS A 533 47.05 2.01 40.69
N LEU A 534 47.70 2.93 40.00
CA LEU A 534 48.15 2.77 38.61
C LEU A 534 49.15 1.61 38.46
N GLU A 535 50.09 1.46 39.41
CA GLU A 535 51.10 0.38 39.41
C GLU A 535 50.50 -1.01 39.63
N GLN A 536 49.30 -1.09 40.22
CA GLN A 536 48.58 -2.35 40.41
C GLN A 536 47.87 -2.83 39.13
N ILE A 537 47.74 -1.98 38.10
CA ILE A 537 47.05 -2.32 36.86
C ILE A 537 48.01 -3.01 35.89
N SER A 538 47.84 -4.32 35.73
CA SER A 538 48.61 -5.11 34.76
C SER A 538 48.00 -5.02 33.36
N LEU A 539 48.83 -4.63 32.38
CA LEU A 539 48.43 -4.61 30.98
C LEU A 539 48.80 -5.94 30.29
N PRO A 540 47.91 -6.48 29.43
CA PRO A 540 48.20 -7.69 28.68
C PRO A 540 49.33 -7.47 27.66
N SER A 541 50.23 -8.45 27.53
CA SER A 541 51.30 -8.42 26.53
C SER A 541 50.79 -8.91 25.17
N ASP A 542 50.09 -8.04 24.43
CA ASP A 542 49.56 -8.32 23.10
C ASP A 542 50.10 -7.32 22.05
N PRO A 543 50.68 -7.78 20.93
CA PRO A 543 51.15 -6.91 19.85
C PRO A 543 50.10 -5.91 19.33
N LYS A 544 48.81 -6.28 19.37
CA LYS A 544 47.68 -5.42 18.95
C LYS A 544 47.53 -4.16 19.81
N LEU A 545 48.09 -4.15 21.02
CA LEU A 545 48.00 -3.04 21.97
C LEU A 545 49.23 -2.13 21.97
N THR A 546 50.28 -2.45 21.21
CA THR A 546 51.59 -1.77 21.28
C THR A 546 51.47 -0.24 21.18
N ALA A 547 50.66 0.27 20.24
CA ALA A 547 50.48 1.71 20.03
C ALA A 547 49.81 2.38 21.24
N LEU A 548 48.74 1.79 21.77
CA LEU A 548 48.03 2.30 22.95
C LEU A 548 48.88 2.21 24.22
N GLN A 549 49.65 1.13 24.38
CA GLN A 549 50.57 0.96 25.50
C GLN A 549 51.70 1.99 25.47
N THR A 550 52.19 2.34 24.28
CA THR A 550 53.18 3.42 24.12
C THR A 550 52.59 4.75 24.59
N SER A 551 51.38 5.10 24.13
CA SER A 551 50.71 6.33 24.55
C SER A 551 50.39 6.38 26.04
N LEU A 552 49.95 5.27 26.64
CA LEU A 552 49.75 5.18 28.09
C LEU A 552 51.06 5.44 28.86
N THR A 553 52.17 4.89 28.36
CA THR A 553 53.49 5.05 28.97
C THR A 553 54.01 6.48 28.84
N GLU A 554 53.80 7.11 27.69
CA GLU A 554 54.15 8.52 27.45
C GLU A 554 53.34 9.45 28.35
N MET A 555 52.02 9.24 28.43
CA MET A 555 51.14 10.00 29.32
C MET A 555 51.52 9.83 30.79
N GLU A 556 51.77 8.58 31.24
CA GLU A 556 52.22 8.32 32.61
C GLU A 556 53.53 9.05 32.92
N ARG A 557 54.51 9.00 32.01
CA ARG A 557 55.79 9.69 32.16
C ARG A 557 55.61 11.20 32.27
N ASP A 558 54.77 11.79 31.42
CA ASP A 558 54.57 13.24 31.38
C ASP A 558 53.82 13.73 32.64
N LEU A 559 52.86 12.95 33.15
CA LEU A 559 52.19 13.23 34.42
C LEU A 559 53.13 13.10 35.62
N ARG A 560 54.01 12.08 35.64
CA ARG A 560 55.04 11.94 36.69
C ARG A 560 55.99 13.13 36.71
N ALA A 561 56.44 13.60 35.54
CA ALA A 561 57.28 14.80 35.45
C ALA A 561 56.55 16.06 35.96
N THR A 562 55.26 16.19 35.66
CA THR A 562 54.42 17.31 36.13
C THR A 562 54.23 17.27 37.65
N TYR A 563 54.01 16.08 38.22
CA TYR A 563 53.93 15.87 39.66
C TYR A 563 55.24 16.26 40.37
N GLU A 564 56.39 15.79 39.88
CA GLU A 564 57.71 16.11 40.45
C GLU A 564 58.00 17.61 40.45
N ALA A 565 57.67 18.31 39.36
CA ALA A 565 57.82 19.76 39.27
C ALA A 565 56.93 20.51 40.27
N SER A 566 55.70 20.05 40.45
CA SER A 566 54.73 20.63 41.39
C SER A 566 55.13 20.39 42.85
N ALA A 567 55.66 19.21 43.16
CA ALA A 567 56.19 18.86 44.48
C ALA A 567 57.46 19.66 44.82
N ALA A 568 58.34 19.91 43.84
CA ALA A 568 59.53 20.73 44.02
C ALA A 568 59.19 22.21 44.31
N ALA A 569 58.17 22.77 43.63
CA ALA A 569 57.69 24.13 43.88
C ALA A 569 57.13 24.30 45.30
N SER A 570 56.38 23.32 45.80
CA SER A 570 55.84 23.26 47.17
C SER A 570 56.93 23.21 48.26
N SER A 571 58.11 22.65 47.94
CA SER A 571 59.23 22.52 48.88
C SER A 571 60.14 23.76 49.02
N SER A 572 59.89 24.84 48.27
CA SER A 572 60.80 25.99 48.12
C SER A 572 60.40 27.30 48.83
N GLU A 573 59.34 27.29 49.66
CA GLU A 573 59.01 28.46 50.50
C GLU A 573 59.76 28.45 51.84
N GLU A 574 60.79 29.30 51.99
CA GLU A 574 61.33 29.73 53.29
C GLU A 574 60.69 31.07 53.75
N PRO A 575 60.53 31.30 55.07
CA PRO A 575 59.51 32.19 55.62
C PRO A 575 60.00 33.62 55.85
N LEU A 576 59.20 34.61 55.48
CA LEU A 576 59.34 35.99 55.96
C LEU A 576 58.34 36.27 57.08
N LEU A 577 58.90 36.37 58.29
CA LEU A 577 58.25 36.77 59.53
C LEU A 577 58.29 38.31 59.72
N GLU A 578 57.27 38.78 60.46
CA GLU A 578 57.15 40.01 61.24
C GLU A 578 56.78 41.34 60.55
N ALA A 579 55.56 41.83 60.84
CA ALA A 579 55.31 42.76 61.96
C ALA A 579 53.78 42.92 62.15
N ALA A 580 53.23 42.49 63.31
CA ALA A 580 52.73 43.34 64.41
C ALA A 580 51.45 44.16 64.08
N SER A 581 50.44 44.34 64.93
CA SER A 581 49.99 43.77 66.20
C SER A 581 48.70 44.54 66.56
N SER A 582 47.76 43.89 67.25
CA SER A 582 46.70 44.48 68.10
C SER A 582 45.58 45.28 67.40
N SER A 583 44.34 45.34 67.84
CA SER A 583 43.47 44.55 68.74
C SER A 583 42.11 45.26 68.73
N GLU A 584 41.04 44.51 68.96
CA GLU A 584 39.70 44.95 69.40
C GLU A 584 38.67 45.40 68.33
N GLU A 585 37.75 44.47 68.08
CA GLU A 585 36.31 44.62 67.71
C GLU A 585 35.50 45.48 68.73
N PRO A 586 34.20 45.80 68.49
CA PRO A 586 33.42 45.79 67.24
C PRO A 586 32.49 47.03 67.03
N ALA A 587 31.82 47.04 65.87
CA ALA A 587 30.51 47.63 65.53
C ALA A 587 30.47 48.87 64.60
N GLU A 588 29.82 48.61 63.45
CA GLU A 588 29.00 49.47 62.58
C GLU A 588 29.62 50.70 61.88
N SER A 589 29.87 50.59 60.57
CA SER A 589 28.99 51.18 59.54
C SER A 589 29.54 51.09 58.10
N SER A 590 28.58 50.92 57.19
CA SER A 590 28.53 51.25 55.75
C SER A 590 29.36 50.50 54.71
N GLU A 591 28.59 50.00 53.72
CA GLU A 591 28.88 49.75 52.29
C GLU A 591 29.05 48.29 51.82
N GLU A 592 27.88 47.77 51.42
CA GLU A 592 27.56 47.01 50.19
C GLU A 592 28.18 45.61 49.98
N ARG A 593 27.43 44.62 50.46
CA ARG A 593 27.24 43.34 49.75
C ARG A 593 25.89 43.40 49.01
N PRO A 594 25.80 43.01 47.74
CA PRO A 594 24.50 42.74 47.15
C PRO A 594 23.96 41.43 47.73
N GLU A 595 22.72 41.52 48.21
CA GLU A 595 21.85 40.41 48.55
C GLU A 595 21.71 39.47 47.34
N VAL A 596 21.70 38.17 47.61
CA VAL A 596 21.15 37.17 46.70
C VAL A 596 19.64 37.37 46.73
N GLU A 597 19.15 38.21 45.83
CA GLU A 597 17.73 38.38 45.56
C GLU A 597 17.27 37.27 44.60
N LEU A 598 16.20 36.58 44.98
CA LEU A 598 15.45 35.68 44.12
C LEU A 598 14.95 36.46 42.89
N VAL A 599 15.57 36.22 41.74
CA VAL A 599 15.05 36.71 40.45
C VAL A 599 14.24 35.58 39.81
N GLU A 600 12.93 35.82 39.69
CA GLU A 600 12.06 35.11 38.75
C GLU A 600 12.72 35.08 37.37
N PHE A 601 13.04 33.89 36.87
CA PHE A 601 13.38 33.73 35.46
C PHE A 601 12.13 34.02 34.63
N GLN A 602 12.05 35.22 34.05
CA GLN A 602 11.17 35.47 32.91
C GLN A 602 11.69 34.65 31.72
N LEU A 603 10.84 33.74 31.25
CA LEU A 603 11.02 32.98 30.02
C LEU A 603 11.20 33.94 28.84
N THR A 604 12.42 34.05 28.33
CA THR A 604 12.75 34.63 27.03
C THR A 604 12.76 33.52 25.97
N GLU A 605 12.68 33.87 24.68
CA GLU A 605 12.62 32.97 23.49
C GLU A 605 13.75 31.92 23.36
N GLU A 606 14.56 31.72 24.39
CA GLU A 606 15.71 30.82 24.44
C GLU A 606 15.42 29.49 25.17
N ASN A 607 14.15 29.19 25.44
CA ASN A 607 13.69 27.87 25.84
C ASN A 607 12.71 27.34 24.78
N ILE A 608 13.24 26.74 23.72
CA ILE A 608 12.46 26.00 22.72
C ILE A 608 12.97 24.56 22.70
N LEU A 609 12.07 23.64 23.04
CA LEU A 609 12.22 22.19 22.95
C LEU A 609 12.09 21.76 21.49
N GLU A 610 13.04 20.97 20.99
CA GLU A 610 12.98 20.43 19.62
C GLU A 610 13.51 19.00 19.53
N SER A 611 12.88 18.23 18.63
CA SER A 611 13.19 16.84 18.29
C SER A 611 14.52 16.70 17.53
N VAL A 612 15.31 15.69 17.86
CA VAL A 612 16.65 15.43 17.29
C VAL A 612 16.56 14.51 16.07
N ILE A 613 17.25 14.82 14.97
CA ILE A 613 17.52 13.88 13.87
C ILE A 613 19.04 13.79 13.69
N GLU A 614 19.59 12.58 13.78
CA GLU A 614 21.01 12.31 13.56
C GLU A 614 21.22 11.89 12.09
N VAL A 615 22.04 12.63 11.33
CA VAL A 615 22.30 12.36 9.91
C VAL A 615 23.79 12.21 9.67
N THR A 616 24.20 11.12 9.01
CA THR A 616 25.58 10.88 8.57
C THR A 616 25.90 11.64 7.28
N ASP A 617 27.17 12.03 7.12
CA ASP A 617 27.69 12.90 6.04
C ASP A 617 27.29 12.48 4.60
N GLU A 618 27.01 11.20 4.35
CA GLU A 618 26.67 10.69 3.01
C GLU A 618 25.29 11.14 2.48
N HIS A 619 24.38 11.68 3.31
CA HIS A 619 23.00 12.01 2.89
C HIS A 619 22.66 13.51 3.06
N HIS A 620 23.62 14.34 3.45
CA HIS A 620 23.43 15.76 3.75
C HIS A 620 22.92 16.57 2.53
N THR A 621 23.41 16.28 1.32
CA THR A 621 23.04 17.01 0.10
C THR A 621 21.63 16.71 -0.42
N ASP A 622 21.12 15.49 -0.19
CA ASP A 622 19.79 15.10 -0.66
C ASP A 622 18.67 15.67 0.23
N ILE A 623 18.94 15.84 1.53
CA ILE A 623 18.01 16.46 2.48
C ILE A 623 17.90 17.97 2.22
N GLN A 624 19.02 18.66 1.95
CA GLN A 624 19.00 20.07 1.57
C GLN A 624 18.22 20.33 0.27
N ALA A 625 18.21 19.38 -0.68
CA ALA A 625 17.50 19.51 -1.94
C ALA A 625 15.98 19.33 -1.79
N ASP A 626 15.54 18.37 -0.98
CA ASP A 626 14.10 18.10 -0.72
C ASP A 626 13.44 19.17 0.19
N MET A 627 14.23 19.91 0.98
CA MET A 627 13.73 20.96 1.91
C MET A 627 13.79 22.40 1.37
N GLN A 628 14.16 22.60 0.10
CA GLN A 628 14.20 23.94 -0.50
C GLN A 628 12.82 24.58 -0.62
N GLY A 629 12.52 25.51 0.30
CA GLY A 629 11.31 26.35 0.29
C GLY A 629 10.74 26.69 1.66
N HIS A 630 11.28 26.14 2.75
CA HIS A 630 10.66 26.16 4.08
C HIS A 630 11.65 26.49 5.22
N SER A 631 11.13 26.98 6.35
CA SER A 631 11.91 27.49 7.49
C SER A 631 12.78 26.39 8.10
N LEU A 632 14.09 26.60 8.11
CA LEU A 632 15.06 25.84 8.88
C LEU A 632 15.46 26.75 10.04
N ASP A 633 15.12 26.39 11.27
CA ASP A 633 15.32 27.30 12.40
C ASP A 633 16.74 27.21 13.00
N MET A 634 17.44 26.06 12.87
CA MET A 634 18.89 25.98 13.12
C MET A 634 19.56 24.74 12.51
N ILE A 635 20.77 24.93 11.95
CA ILE A 635 21.71 23.84 11.62
C ILE A 635 23.04 24.14 12.33
N THR A 636 23.48 23.26 13.22
CA THR A 636 24.78 23.39 13.93
C THR A 636 25.65 22.18 13.65
N LYS A 637 26.88 22.40 13.17
CA LYS A 637 27.87 21.33 12.99
C LYS A 637 28.51 21.00 14.34
N ILE A 638 28.31 19.78 14.84
CA ILE A 638 28.82 19.35 16.15
C ILE A 638 30.20 18.70 16.00
N ASP A 639 30.43 17.94 14.93
CA ASP A 639 31.75 17.37 14.61
C ASP A 639 31.95 17.19 13.09
N PRO A 640 33.13 16.77 12.59
CA PRO A 640 33.43 16.65 11.17
C PRO A 640 32.40 15.85 10.35
N SER A 641 31.72 14.88 10.95
CA SER A 641 30.76 13.94 10.33
C SER A 641 29.31 14.06 10.82
N THR A 642 29.02 15.01 11.72
CA THR A 642 27.72 15.07 12.42
C THR A 642 27.13 16.48 12.41
N TYR A 643 25.86 16.58 12.00
CA TYR A 643 25.07 17.81 12.00
C TYR A 643 23.86 17.68 12.93
N LEU A 644 23.59 18.74 13.69
CA LEU A 644 22.35 18.94 14.43
C LEU A 644 21.37 19.69 13.54
N ILE A 645 20.19 19.11 13.31
CA ILE A 645 19.10 19.74 12.55
C ILE A 645 17.87 19.80 13.45
N LEU A 646 17.35 21.02 13.60
CA LEU A 646 16.13 21.30 14.34
C LEU A 646 15.02 21.64 13.33
N ALA A 647 13.95 20.84 13.29
CA ALA A 647 12.86 21.01 12.34
C ALA A 647 11.52 20.49 12.88
N GLU A 648 10.45 21.26 12.69
CA GLU A 648 9.07 20.76 12.78
C GLU A 648 8.71 19.95 11.53
N LEU A 649 8.33 18.68 11.70
CA LEU A 649 7.95 17.78 10.61
C LEU A 649 6.47 17.38 10.68
N SER A 650 5.81 17.34 9.53
CA SER A 650 4.48 16.77 9.37
C SER A 650 4.52 15.22 9.27
N GLU A 651 3.38 14.58 9.54
CA GLU A 651 3.23 13.11 9.56
C GLU A 651 3.66 12.45 8.23
N ASP A 652 3.31 13.07 7.09
CA ASP A 652 3.70 12.61 5.75
C ASP A 652 5.23 12.67 5.51
N GLN A 653 5.94 13.58 6.18
CA GLN A 653 7.39 13.74 6.05
C GLN A 653 8.16 12.71 6.88
N VAL A 654 7.65 12.37 8.06
CA VAL A 654 8.17 11.27 8.88
C VAL A 654 8.06 9.96 8.10
N ASP A 655 6.92 9.71 7.44
CA ASP A 655 6.70 8.53 6.60
C ASP A 655 7.65 8.47 5.38
N SER A 656 8.04 9.61 4.81
CA SER A 656 9.00 9.67 3.72
C SER A 656 10.44 9.38 4.16
N LEU A 657 10.82 9.78 5.38
CA LEU A 657 12.14 9.53 5.97
C LEU A 657 12.29 8.06 6.40
N ILE A 658 11.23 7.46 6.95
CA ILE A 658 11.18 6.03 7.33
C ILE A 658 11.38 5.12 6.10
N LYS A 659 10.81 5.47 4.93
CA LYS A 659 10.97 4.71 3.68
C LYS A 659 12.39 4.70 3.12
N LYS A 660 13.29 5.57 3.60
CA LYS A 660 14.68 5.69 3.14
C LYS A 660 15.69 4.94 4.03
N GLU A 661 15.23 4.07 4.94
CA GLU A 661 16.07 3.24 5.85
C GLU A 661 17.07 4.03 6.72
N LEU A 662 16.74 5.27 7.07
CA LEU A 662 17.52 6.06 8.03
C LEU A 662 17.22 5.64 9.47
N SER A 663 18.26 5.56 10.32
CA SER A 663 18.08 5.40 11.77
C SER A 663 17.66 6.75 12.36
N VAL A 664 16.39 6.88 12.75
CA VAL A 664 15.85 8.11 13.36
C VAL A 664 15.60 7.87 14.85
N VAL A 665 16.14 8.73 15.72
CA VAL A 665 15.84 8.74 17.16
C VAL A 665 14.86 9.87 17.43
N ILE A 666 13.59 9.55 17.69
CA ILE A 666 12.55 10.57 18.00
C ILE A 666 12.32 10.58 19.50
N THR A 667 12.57 11.70 20.16
CA THR A 667 12.21 11.92 21.58
C THR A 667 10.89 12.69 21.65
N VAL A 668 9.84 12.10 22.23
CA VAL A 668 8.54 12.75 22.47
C VAL A 668 8.39 13.05 23.96
N ILE A 669 8.17 14.31 24.33
CA ILE A 669 7.93 14.72 25.72
C ILE A 669 6.46 15.12 25.84
N SER A 670 5.73 14.51 26.78
CA SER A 670 4.36 14.92 27.13
C SER A 670 4.32 15.54 28.53
N GLU A 671 3.38 16.47 28.77
CA GLU A 671 3.26 17.28 30.01
C GLU A 671 3.00 16.48 31.31
N ALA A 672 2.91 15.14 31.28
CA ALA A 672 2.50 14.32 32.43
C ALA A 672 3.61 13.47 33.11
N GLY A 673 4.89 13.72 32.82
CA GLY A 673 6.02 13.08 33.50
C GLY A 673 6.79 12.07 32.63
N GLU A 674 8.08 11.92 32.93
CA GLU A 674 9.07 11.14 32.18
C GLU A 674 8.63 9.68 31.95
N ALA A 675 8.55 9.30 30.68
CA ALA A 675 8.65 7.92 30.24
C ALA A 675 9.60 7.90 29.04
N ASP A 676 10.77 7.29 29.20
CA ASP A 676 11.64 6.96 28.07
C ASP A 676 10.92 5.94 27.19
N ILE A 677 10.45 6.37 26.02
CA ILE A 677 9.97 5.46 24.97
C ILE A 677 11.04 5.43 23.88
N MET A 678 11.90 4.42 23.94
CA MET A 678 12.79 4.08 22.85
C MET A 678 11.97 3.39 21.75
N LEU A 679 11.49 4.15 20.76
CA LEU A 679 10.91 3.59 19.54
C LEU A 679 12.05 3.23 18.57
N THR A 680 12.41 1.95 18.56
CA THR A 680 13.22 1.39 17.46
C THR A 680 12.26 0.95 16.37
N PHE A 681 12.27 1.60 15.21
CA PHE A 681 11.55 1.09 14.04
C PHE A 681 12.27 -0.16 13.53
N ASP A 682 11.84 -1.35 13.99
CA ASP A 682 12.03 -2.60 13.25
C ASP A 682 11.09 -2.51 12.05
N THR A 683 11.60 -2.57 10.82
CA THR A 683 10.81 -2.53 9.57
C THR A 683 9.89 -3.75 9.38
N ASP A 684 9.55 -4.45 10.46
CA ASP A 684 8.80 -5.72 10.52
C ASP A 684 7.68 -5.68 11.59
N ILE A 685 7.02 -4.55 11.80
CA ILE A 685 5.74 -4.51 12.52
C ILE A 685 4.59 -4.28 11.52
N GLU A 686 3.91 -5.38 11.17
CA GLU A 686 2.51 -5.39 10.69
C GLU A 686 1.54 -5.06 11.83
#